data_AF-A0A3D6DW26-F1
#
_entry.id   AF-A0A3D6DW26-F1
#
_cell.length_a   1.000
_cell.length_b   1.000
_cell.length_c   1.000
_cell.angle_alpha   90.00
_cell.angle_beta   90.00
_cell.angle_gamma   90.00
#
_symmetry.space_group_name_H-M   'P 1'
#
loop_
_entity.id
_entity.type
_entity.pdbx_description
1 polymer ?
#
loop_
_entity_poly.entity_id
_entity_poly.type
_entity_poly.pdbx_seq_one_letter_code
_entity_poly.pdbx_strand_id
1 'polypeptide(L)'
;MPSLRLETGSHVAPVRAASLDRDGRYVVTASEDKTARVWDAASGTLLSVFRPPSAPGNDGKLYAVAMTPDGSVFAAAGWSASNDLYLVRRNDGQIIHRISGLPDVVTHLSFSPDGRTLVAGLWGKQGTRVFLGADGWSSARELQGDADYSDEVNATAWSPDGKTLLVSSADAFLRAYEVTGKGIKLLSRGALGGNGIPFGLAFSPDGQTVAAGASNQGSIDLLDAKTLKSKKVLSPTQANSSRSLSVVAWSADGKRVFGAGTWANEKGQFTICGWSGDGLGEPSCTPVARNTITALQATPNGGLLYASADPEWGVLGTDGRPRLTVGNSLMDFRNLRSRFRLASDGSALAFRETHPGGTGDAFDLRQLAWVKAGKDWQAPRTMAGRTSMDNWFERQRPMLNGKALNLDSSEWSLSTAVSRDGERIALATNHKLRLYDRSGRELWRTAAPATTWQINLSDDGRWVVAAFSDGTLRWYQAKDGSEQLAFFPHTDGRRWVMWTPAGDFAASPGGENLVGWQVDRGSAQAADFYPVSRFRTDYYRPEVLAEVIGKGGVAAALAAVPATAARPTGSQAILEILPPTVRILSPDALTVTKGGEIKLVVAVRSPEGAPATQLRARVNGQLIALPALSSLRSSRTGNRGESSYEVPVSLPPIDAHILLFAENKHGVSPEAALTVKRPSEPIAKEPTDSPIASAGQPNSAAAAGVDLRPNLYVLAIGISKYQDSSIQLDFAAKDSTDLANFFKTQEGGLYRKVSVRLLTDGKARRDDVLDGL
;
A
#
# COMPACT_ATOMS: atom_id res chain seq x y z
N MET A 1 17.55 -9.40 -6.26
CA MET A 1 17.53 -8.78 -7.61
C MET A 1 16.50 -7.65 -7.58
N PRO A 2 16.67 -6.56 -8.33
CA PRO A 2 15.67 -5.50 -8.40
C PRO A 2 14.32 -6.04 -8.88
N SER A 3 13.22 -5.56 -8.28
CA SER A 3 11.85 -5.98 -8.61
C SER A 3 10.91 -4.79 -8.74
N LEU A 4 9.99 -4.83 -9.70
CA LEU A 4 8.97 -3.79 -9.84
C LEU A 4 7.85 -3.99 -8.83
N ARG A 5 7.46 -2.91 -8.15
CA ARG A 5 6.40 -2.90 -7.14
C ARG A 5 5.46 -1.72 -7.38
N LEU A 6 4.17 -1.92 -7.12
CA LEU A 6 3.19 -0.85 -7.08
C LEU A 6 3.45 0.06 -5.87
N GLU A 7 3.24 1.36 -6.05
CA GLU A 7 3.24 2.36 -4.99
C GLU A 7 2.16 3.41 -5.27
N THR A 8 0.97 3.22 -4.69
CA THR A 8 -0.18 4.10 -4.92
C THR A 8 -0.36 5.16 -3.83
N GLY A 9 0.54 5.21 -2.84
CA GLY A 9 0.35 5.96 -1.60
C GLY A 9 -0.58 5.26 -0.58
N SER A 10 -1.14 4.09 -0.93
CA SER A 10 -1.98 3.24 -0.08
C SER A 10 -1.49 1.80 -0.11
N HIS A 11 -2.01 0.94 0.77
CA HIS A 11 -1.76 -0.49 0.66
C HIS A 11 -2.45 -1.09 -0.57
N VAL A 12 -1.85 -2.13 -1.17
CA VAL A 12 -2.37 -2.81 -2.38
C VAL A 12 -2.74 -4.28 -2.16
N ALA A 13 -2.65 -4.76 -0.92
CA ALA A 13 -3.07 -6.09 -0.50
C ALA A 13 -3.50 -6.04 0.98
N PRO A 14 -4.22 -7.06 1.51
CA PRO A 14 -4.85 -7.02 2.82
C PRO A 14 -3.96 -6.43 3.92
N VAL A 15 -4.49 -5.47 4.68
CA VAL A 15 -3.85 -4.98 5.91
C VAL A 15 -4.16 -5.98 7.00
N ARG A 16 -3.14 -6.56 7.62
CA ARG A 16 -3.30 -7.64 8.62
C ARG A 16 -3.22 -7.13 10.05
N ALA A 17 -2.48 -6.07 10.28
CA ALA A 17 -2.34 -5.45 11.59
C ALA A 17 -2.20 -3.93 11.48
N ALA A 18 -2.66 -3.24 12.51
CA ALA A 18 -2.48 -1.80 12.68
C ALA A 18 -2.24 -1.48 14.16
N SER A 19 -1.46 -0.44 14.45
CA SER A 19 -1.10 -0.03 15.81
C SER A 19 -0.89 1.48 15.91
N LEU A 20 -1.13 2.05 17.10
CA LEU A 20 -0.94 3.46 17.44
C LEU A 20 0.15 3.65 18.50
N ASP A 21 0.78 4.83 18.53
CA ASP A 21 1.46 5.30 19.73
C ASP A 21 0.47 5.76 20.82
N ARG A 22 0.95 5.93 22.06
CA ARG A 22 0.10 6.22 23.22
C ARG A 22 -0.63 7.57 23.11
N ASP A 23 -0.04 8.51 22.39
CA ASP A 23 -0.60 9.85 22.18
C ASP A 23 -1.48 9.91 20.92
N GLY A 24 -1.58 8.83 20.14
CA GLY A 24 -2.42 8.76 18.95
C GLY A 24 -1.98 9.71 17.83
N ARG A 25 -0.67 9.95 17.73
CA ARG A 25 -0.04 10.80 16.71
C ARG A 25 0.27 10.01 15.45
N TYR A 26 0.65 8.74 15.60
CA TYR A 26 1.10 7.91 14.48
C TYR A 26 0.34 6.60 14.44
N VAL A 27 -0.06 6.20 13.22
CA VAL A 27 -0.53 4.85 12.93
C VAL A 27 0.58 4.12 12.19
N VAL A 28 0.81 2.86 12.51
CA VAL A 28 1.55 1.94 11.65
C VAL A 28 0.65 0.79 11.21
N THR A 29 0.71 0.43 9.93
CA THR A 29 -0.03 -0.68 9.33
C THR A 29 0.93 -1.68 8.69
N ALA A 30 0.61 -2.97 8.74
CA ALA A 30 1.35 -4.04 8.06
C ALA A 30 0.44 -4.80 7.09
N SER A 31 0.97 -5.10 5.90
CA SER A 31 0.20 -5.67 4.80
C SER A 31 0.91 -6.81 4.08
N GLU A 32 0.10 -7.64 3.45
CA GLU A 32 0.55 -8.65 2.48
C GLU A 32 1.18 -8.06 1.21
N ASP A 33 1.12 -6.73 1.02
CA ASP A 33 1.83 -6.03 -0.07
C ASP A 33 3.34 -5.90 0.20
N LYS A 34 3.80 -6.50 1.31
CA LYS A 34 5.19 -6.53 1.76
C LYS A 34 5.70 -5.18 2.23
N THR A 35 4.80 -4.33 2.72
CA THR A 35 5.16 -3.05 3.31
C THR A 35 4.55 -2.89 4.70
N ALA A 36 5.28 -2.22 5.57
CA ALA A 36 4.67 -1.53 6.70
C ALA A 36 4.67 -0.03 6.41
N ARG A 37 3.57 0.65 6.71
CA ARG A 37 3.40 2.08 6.41
C ARG A 37 3.14 2.84 7.69
N VAL A 38 3.78 4.00 7.82
CA VAL A 38 3.62 4.92 8.95
C VAL A 38 2.84 6.13 8.48
N TRP A 39 1.82 6.50 9.24
CA TRP A 39 0.87 7.55 8.90
C TRP A 39 0.77 8.57 10.03
N ASP A 40 0.49 9.82 9.67
CA ASP A 40 -0.07 10.78 10.61
C ASP A 40 -1.52 10.36 10.92
N ALA A 41 -1.80 10.09 12.20
CA ALA A 41 -3.08 9.55 12.63
C ALA A 41 -4.25 10.54 12.45
N ALA A 42 -3.97 11.85 12.46
CA ALA A 42 -4.99 12.89 12.36
C ALA A 42 -5.42 13.16 10.91
N SER A 43 -4.48 13.22 9.98
CA SER A 43 -4.73 13.54 8.57
C SER A 43 -4.77 12.33 7.64
N GLY A 44 -4.23 11.18 8.06
CA GLY A 44 -4.02 10.02 7.20
C GLY A 44 -2.88 10.20 6.20
N THR A 45 -2.04 11.23 6.35
CA THR A 45 -0.88 11.46 5.48
C THR A 45 0.15 10.36 5.68
N LEU A 46 0.59 9.74 4.58
CA LEU A 46 1.69 8.78 4.60
C LEU A 46 3.01 9.48 4.94
N LEU A 47 3.68 9.04 6.00
CA LEU A 47 4.94 9.62 6.48
C LEU A 47 6.17 8.81 6.05
N SER A 48 6.07 7.48 6.06
CA SER A 48 7.17 6.59 5.67
C SER A 48 6.66 5.21 5.26
N VAL A 49 7.43 4.53 4.41
CA VAL A 49 7.16 3.16 3.97
C VAL A 49 8.38 2.30 4.25
N PHE A 50 8.22 1.32 5.12
CA PHE A 50 9.21 0.28 5.38
C PHE A 50 9.02 -0.90 4.42
N ARG A 51 10.11 -1.27 3.73
CA ARG A 51 10.18 -2.42 2.83
C ARG A 51 11.24 -3.39 3.36
N PRO A 52 10.85 -4.51 4.00
CA PRO A 52 11.80 -5.52 4.40
C PRO A 52 12.43 -6.20 3.16
N PRO A 53 13.57 -6.89 3.34
CA PRO A 53 14.05 -7.85 2.36
C PRO A 53 12.92 -8.80 1.92
N SER A 54 12.79 -9.04 0.61
CA SER A 54 11.70 -9.86 0.09
C SER A 54 12.07 -10.55 -1.22
N ALA A 55 11.43 -11.69 -1.49
CA ALA A 55 11.53 -12.41 -2.76
C ALA A 55 10.13 -12.61 -3.40
N PRO A 56 10.00 -13.26 -4.57
CA PRO A 56 8.71 -13.65 -5.10
C PRO A 56 7.92 -14.56 -4.14
N GLY A 57 6.59 -14.64 -4.32
CA GLY A 57 5.71 -15.44 -3.45
C GLY A 57 5.44 -14.76 -2.09
N ASN A 58 5.41 -15.53 -1.00
CA ASN A 58 5.06 -15.02 0.33
C ASN A 58 6.22 -14.30 1.05
N ASP A 59 7.46 -14.49 0.61
CA ASP A 59 8.64 -13.93 1.28
C ASP A 59 8.59 -12.38 1.34
N GLY A 60 8.59 -11.82 2.54
CA GLY A 60 8.44 -10.39 2.83
C GLY A 60 7.01 -9.93 3.16
N LYS A 61 5.98 -10.79 3.07
CA LYS A 61 4.62 -10.44 3.52
C LYS A 61 4.61 -10.15 5.02
N LEU A 62 3.97 -9.07 5.43
CA LEU A 62 3.87 -8.69 6.84
C LEU A 62 2.48 -9.01 7.38
N TYR A 63 2.45 -9.70 8.52
CA TYR A 63 1.21 -10.11 9.20
C TYR A 63 1.03 -9.38 10.52
N ALA A 64 2.13 -8.96 11.16
CA ALA A 64 2.13 -8.33 12.47
C ALA A 64 2.88 -7.01 12.47
N VAL A 65 2.35 -6.05 13.23
CA VAL A 65 3.03 -4.79 13.54
C VAL A 65 2.65 -4.31 14.93
N ALA A 66 3.58 -3.67 15.63
CA ALA A 66 3.33 -2.99 16.90
C ALA A 66 4.19 -1.72 16.98
N MET A 67 3.65 -0.63 17.52
CA MET A 67 4.41 0.60 17.78
C MET A 67 4.76 0.70 19.27
N THR A 68 5.94 1.23 19.59
CA THR A 68 6.28 1.58 20.97
C THR A 68 5.36 2.72 21.46
N PRO A 69 5.02 2.77 22.76
CA PRO A 69 4.13 3.80 23.30
C PRO A 69 4.58 5.24 23.04
N ASP A 70 5.89 5.50 22.90
CA ASP A 70 6.47 6.81 22.60
C ASP A 70 6.47 7.16 21.10
N GLY A 71 6.11 6.23 20.21
CA GLY A 71 6.06 6.40 18.76
C GLY A 71 7.43 6.48 18.06
N SER A 72 8.52 6.11 18.73
CA SER A 72 9.88 6.20 18.17
C SER A 72 10.28 4.98 17.32
N VAL A 73 9.77 3.80 17.68
CA VAL A 73 10.11 2.51 17.04
C VAL A 73 8.83 1.74 16.74
N PHE A 74 8.84 0.94 15.68
CA PHE A 74 7.85 -0.11 15.48
C PHE A 74 8.52 -1.45 15.18
N ALA A 75 7.88 -2.54 15.59
CA ALA A 75 8.24 -3.89 15.24
C ALA A 75 7.36 -4.35 14.08
N ALA A 76 7.92 -5.01 13.07
CA ALA A 76 7.19 -5.58 11.94
C ALA A 76 7.71 -6.98 11.61
N ALA A 77 6.80 -7.91 11.35
CA ALA A 77 7.14 -9.29 11.02
C ALA A 77 6.04 -9.99 10.23
N GLY A 78 6.37 -11.14 9.66
CA GLY A 78 5.46 -11.98 8.92
C GLY A 78 6.23 -13.13 8.27
N TRP A 79 5.91 -13.43 7.02
CA TRP A 79 6.55 -14.51 6.29
C TRP A 79 7.89 -14.05 5.72
N SER A 80 8.99 -14.69 6.14
CA SER A 80 10.29 -14.51 5.48
C SER A 80 11.11 -15.80 5.50
N ALA A 81 12.16 -15.86 4.68
CA ALA A 81 13.02 -17.05 4.59
C ALA A 81 13.61 -17.53 5.94
N SER A 82 13.72 -16.66 6.94
CA SER A 82 14.25 -16.98 8.28
C SER A 82 13.31 -16.55 9.42
N ASN A 83 12.03 -16.32 9.12
CA ASN A 83 11.02 -15.85 10.08
C ASN A 83 11.49 -14.62 10.88
N ASP A 84 12.04 -13.65 10.18
CA ASP A 84 12.61 -12.45 10.79
C ASP A 84 11.55 -11.52 11.39
N LEU A 85 11.97 -10.84 12.46
CA LEU A 85 11.30 -9.71 13.08
C LEU A 85 12.25 -8.50 13.00
N TYR A 86 11.71 -7.39 12.50
CA TYR A 86 12.46 -6.14 12.31
C TYR A 86 12.00 -5.09 13.32
N LEU A 87 12.96 -4.48 14.01
CA LEU A 87 12.76 -3.25 14.78
C LEU A 87 13.17 -2.09 13.88
N VAL A 88 12.25 -1.15 13.67
CA VAL A 88 12.39 -0.09 12.67
C VAL A 88 12.20 1.26 13.34
N ARG A 89 13.14 2.18 13.10
CA ARG A 89 13.01 3.57 13.53
C ARG A 89 11.93 4.25 12.70
N ARG A 90 10.93 4.84 13.37
CA ARG A 90 9.71 5.34 12.73
C ARG A 90 9.97 6.52 11.78
N ASN A 91 10.88 7.42 12.13
CA ASN A 91 11.07 8.68 11.40
C ASN A 91 11.76 8.53 10.04
N ASP A 92 12.59 7.49 9.86
CA ASP A 92 13.42 7.33 8.66
C ASP A 92 13.31 5.93 8.02
N GLY A 93 12.50 5.05 8.61
CA GLY A 93 12.18 3.72 8.10
C GLY A 93 13.36 2.74 8.12
N GLN A 94 14.44 3.04 8.85
CA GLN A 94 15.61 2.15 8.91
C GLN A 94 15.44 1.03 9.93
N ILE A 95 15.90 -0.16 9.57
CA ILE A 95 16.06 -1.28 10.50
C ILE A 95 17.15 -0.89 11.50
N ILE A 96 16.81 -0.88 12.78
CA ILE A 96 17.75 -0.64 13.88
C ILE A 96 18.20 -1.95 14.54
N HIS A 97 17.36 -2.99 14.46
CA HIS A 97 17.68 -4.32 14.95
C HIS A 97 16.88 -5.38 14.19
N ARG A 98 17.49 -6.55 13.96
CA ARG A 98 16.86 -7.71 13.31
C ARG A 98 17.00 -8.91 14.22
N ILE A 99 15.87 -9.52 14.56
CA ILE A 99 15.79 -10.80 15.24
C ILE A 99 15.48 -11.83 14.16
N SER A 100 16.42 -12.75 13.91
CA SER A 100 16.32 -13.75 12.84
C SER A 100 16.31 -15.17 13.39
N GLY A 101 15.74 -16.11 12.64
CA GLY A 101 15.72 -17.52 13.01
C GLY A 101 14.65 -17.87 14.04
N LEU A 102 13.53 -17.13 14.06
CA LEU A 102 12.37 -17.53 14.86
C LEU A 102 11.84 -18.88 14.34
N PRO A 103 11.31 -19.73 15.22
CA PRO A 103 10.99 -21.11 14.86
C PRO A 103 9.77 -21.23 13.94
N ASP A 104 8.95 -20.18 13.82
CA ASP A 104 7.87 -20.10 12.83
C ASP A 104 7.53 -18.62 12.53
N VAL A 105 6.62 -18.42 11.57
CA VAL A 105 6.10 -17.13 11.13
C VAL A 105 5.49 -16.36 12.29
N VAL A 106 5.84 -15.07 12.41
CA VAL A 106 5.22 -14.19 13.40
C VAL A 106 3.83 -13.76 12.92
N THR A 107 2.81 -14.09 13.71
CA THR A 107 1.40 -13.78 13.42
C THR A 107 0.89 -12.58 14.21
N HIS A 108 1.49 -12.28 15.37
CA HIS A 108 1.09 -11.17 16.22
C HIS A 108 2.28 -10.53 16.96
N LEU A 109 2.21 -9.22 17.20
CA LEU A 109 3.23 -8.46 17.94
C LEU A 109 2.54 -7.52 18.94
N SER A 110 3.13 -7.35 20.12
CA SER A 110 2.73 -6.28 21.05
C SER A 110 3.89 -5.82 21.94
N PHE A 111 4.00 -4.50 22.11
CA PHE A 111 4.86 -3.91 23.13
C PHE A 111 4.13 -3.81 24.47
N SER A 112 4.87 -3.95 25.56
CA SER A 112 4.39 -3.61 26.90
C SER A 112 4.03 -2.12 27.01
N PRO A 113 3.17 -1.72 27.95
CA PRO A 113 2.78 -0.32 28.13
C PRO A 113 3.95 0.65 28.42
N ASP A 114 5.07 0.13 28.94
CA ASP A 114 6.31 0.89 29.16
C ASP A 114 7.27 0.89 27.95
N GLY A 115 6.94 0.13 26.89
CA GLY A 115 7.71 0.02 25.65
C GLY A 115 8.98 -0.82 25.74
N ARG A 116 9.27 -1.46 26.89
CA ARG A 116 10.55 -2.18 27.12
C ARG A 116 10.52 -3.64 26.71
N THR A 117 9.34 -4.26 26.70
CA THR A 117 9.17 -5.67 26.38
C THR A 117 8.36 -5.82 25.10
N LEU A 118 8.79 -6.71 24.20
CA LEU A 118 8.08 -7.08 22.98
C LEU A 118 7.72 -8.57 23.06
N VAL A 119 6.46 -8.89 22.78
CA VAL A 119 5.99 -10.28 22.63
C VAL A 119 5.70 -10.55 21.17
N ALA A 120 6.21 -11.68 20.67
CA ALA A 120 5.90 -12.22 19.36
C ALA A 120 5.07 -13.51 19.53
N GLY A 121 3.86 -13.51 18.98
CA GLY A 121 3.05 -14.71 18.79
C GLY A 121 3.40 -15.38 17.47
N LEU A 122 3.53 -16.71 17.47
CA LEU A 122 4.01 -17.48 16.34
C LEU A 122 2.91 -18.38 15.76
N TRP A 123 3.03 -18.69 14.47
CA TRP A 123 2.23 -19.72 13.81
C TRP A 123 2.52 -21.08 14.44
N GLY A 124 1.52 -21.96 14.40
CA GLY A 124 1.62 -23.36 14.77
C GLY A 124 1.93 -23.52 16.24
N LYS A 125 2.64 -24.60 16.58
CA LYS A 125 2.84 -25.01 17.97
C LYS A 125 3.97 -24.27 18.69
N GLN A 126 4.48 -23.17 18.14
CA GLN A 126 5.68 -22.51 18.66
C GLN A 126 5.41 -21.49 19.77
N GLY A 127 4.14 -21.15 20.00
CA GLY A 127 3.73 -20.29 21.10
C GLY A 127 4.24 -18.86 21.00
N THR A 128 4.80 -18.35 22.10
CA THR A 128 5.27 -16.97 22.23
C THR A 128 6.78 -16.88 22.43
N ARG A 129 7.37 -15.80 21.92
CA ARG A 129 8.74 -15.35 22.23
C ARG A 129 8.69 -13.95 22.85
N VAL A 130 9.60 -13.69 23.78
CA VAL A 130 9.60 -12.45 24.58
C VAL A 130 10.97 -11.83 24.49
N PHE A 131 11.03 -10.53 24.22
CA PHE A 131 12.26 -9.78 24.05
C PHE A 131 12.28 -8.55 24.93
N LEU A 132 13.42 -8.28 25.56
CA LEU A 132 13.70 -7.06 26.29
C LEU A 132 14.57 -6.15 25.44
N GLY A 133 14.08 -4.95 25.14
CA GLY A 133 14.83 -3.93 24.40
C GLY A 133 15.79 -3.15 25.30
N ALA A 134 16.93 -2.75 24.74
CA ALA A 134 17.86 -1.80 25.33
C ALA A 134 18.29 -0.76 24.29
N ASP A 135 18.77 0.40 24.76
CA ASP A 135 19.33 1.46 23.92
C ASP A 135 18.40 1.90 22.77
N GLY A 136 17.11 2.10 23.08
CA GLY A 136 16.10 2.46 22.07
C GLY A 136 15.85 1.35 21.04
N TRP A 137 15.95 0.09 21.46
CA TRP A 137 15.79 -1.11 20.62
C TRP A 137 16.89 -1.32 19.57
N SER A 138 18.04 -0.65 19.68
CA SER A 138 19.22 -1.02 18.86
C SER A 138 19.80 -2.38 19.25
N SER A 139 19.45 -2.89 20.44
CA SER A 139 19.67 -4.28 20.83
C SER A 139 18.42 -4.85 21.51
N ALA A 140 18.25 -6.16 21.37
CA ALA A 140 17.21 -6.91 22.04
C ALA A 140 17.79 -8.20 22.64
N ARG A 141 17.32 -8.57 23.84
CA ARG A 141 17.67 -9.82 24.51
C ARG A 141 16.43 -10.68 24.63
N GLU A 142 16.50 -11.92 24.14
CA GLU A 142 15.43 -12.89 24.35
C GLU A 142 15.31 -13.27 25.84
N LEU A 143 14.09 -13.27 26.34
CA LEU A 143 13.68 -13.72 27.67
C LEU A 143 12.93 -15.06 27.54
N GLN A 144 12.59 -15.67 28.67
CA GLN A 144 11.78 -16.88 28.68
C GLN A 144 10.36 -16.61 28.13
N GLY A 145 10.05 -17.18 26.97
CA GLY A 145 8.70 -17.27 26.43
C GLY A 145 7.95 -18.54 26.86
N ASP A 146 6.87 -18.86 26.17
CA ASP A 146 6.11 -20.11 26.35
C ASP A 146 5.91 -20.79 25.00
N ALA A 147 6.37 -22.03 24.87
CA ALA A 147 6.26 -22.85 23.66
C ALA A 147 5.24 -24.00 23.82
N ASP A 148 4.53 -24.10 24.94
CA ASP A 148 3.54 -25.16 25.21
C ASP A 148 2.16 -24.83 24.60
N TYR A 149 2.07 -24.98 23.28
CA TYR A 149 0.88 -24.70 22.47
C TYR A 149 0.58 -25.86 21.52
N SER A 150 -0.70 -26.08 21.26
CA SER A 150 -1.13 -27.10 20.28
C SER A 150 -1.51 -26.51 18.92
N ASP A 151 -1.55 -25.19 18.80
CA ASP A 151 -1.87 -24.46 17.56
C ASP A 151 -1.40 -22.98 17.62
N GLU A 152 -1.54 -22.22 16.54
CA GLU A 152 -1.00 -20.85 16.44
C GLU A 152 -1.49 -19.88 17.53
N VAL A 153 -0.66 -18.86 17.81
CA VAL A 153 -1.07 -17.69 18.59
C VAL A 153 -1.84 -16.72 17.69
N ASN A 154 -3.02 -16.28 18.15
CA ASN A 154 -3.89 -15.36 17.42
C ASN A 154 -3.70 -13.90 17.84
N ALA A 155 -3.64 -13.63 19.14
CA ALA A 155 -3.43 -12.28 19.66
C ALA A 155 -2.80 -12.28 21.05
N THR A 156 -2.34 -11.10 21.45
CA THR A 156 -1.89 -10.82 22.81
C THR A 156 -2.43 -9.48 23.28
N ALA A 157 -2.74 -9.36 24.57
CA ALA A 157 -3.14 -8.10 25.19
C ALA A 157 -2.41 -7.88 26.53
N TRP A 158 -1.98 -6.65 26.76
CA TRP A 158 -1.35 -6.24 28.01
C TRP A 158 -2.38 -5.62 28.95
N SER A 159 -2.29 -5.98 30.22
CA SER A 159 -2.97 -5.24 31.29
C SER A 159 -2.47 -3.79 31.34
N PRO A 160 -3.31 -2.81 31.74
CA PRO A 160 -2.92 -1.40 31.78
C PRO A 160 -1.69 -1.11 32.66
N ASP A 161 -1.47 -1.89 33.71
CA ASP A 161 -0.29 -1.76 34.59
C ASP A 161 0.96 -2.49 34.08
N GLY A 162 0.85 -3.23 32.97
CA GLY A 162 1.93 -3.97 32.32
C GLY A 162 2.35 -5.26 33.04
N LYS A 163 1.69 -5.68 34.12
CA LYS A 163 2.14 -6.83 34.92
C LYS A 163 1.59 -8.17 34.43
N THR A 164 0.43 -8.14 33.78
CA THR A 164 -0.23 -9.31 33.20
C THR A 164 -0.25 -9.23 31.67
N LEU A 165 0.11 -10.33 31.02
CA LEU A 165 -0.04 -10.55 29.58
C LEU A 165 -1.09 -11.64 29.35
N LEU A 166 -2.02 -11.39 28.43
CA LEU A 166 -2.93 -12.42 27.92
C LEU A 166 -2.55 -12.84 26.52
N VAL A 167 -2.74 -14.12 26.24
CA VAL A 167 -2.49 -14.74 24.94
C VAL A 167 -3.69 -15.60 24.55
N SER A 168 -4.17 -15.44 23.33
CA SER A 168 -5.17 -16.31 22.69
C SER A 168 -4.51 -17.19 21.64
N SER A 169 -5.01 -18.42 21.48
CA SER A 169 -4.51 -19.37 20.50
C SER A 169 -5.64 -20.10 19.79
N ALA A 170 -5.37 -20.55 18.57
CA ALA A 170 -6.24 -21.43 17.80
C ALA A 170 -6.46 -22.80 18.49
N ASP A 171 -5.66 -23.14 19.50
CA ASP A 171 -5.84 -24.33 20.34
C ASP A 171 -7.02 -24.26 21.32
N ALA A 172 -7.90 -23.26 21.15
CA ALA A 172 -9.10 -22.95 21.93
C ALA A 172 -8.84 -22.38 23.34
N PHE A 173 -7.60 -22.15 23.74
CA PHE A 173 -7.29 -21.62 25.07
C PHE A 173 -6.90 -20.13 25.09
N LEU A 174 -7.27 -19.50 26.19
CA LEU A 174 -6.70 -18.26 26.70
C LEU A 174 -5.68 -18.58 27.79
N ARG A 175 -4.57 -17.86 27.81
CA ARG A 175 -3.50 -18.02 28.80
C ARG A 175 -3.16 -16.66 29.40
N ALA A 176 -3.11 -16.59 30.73
CA ALA A 176 -2.66 -15.41 31.45
C ALA A 176 -1.27 -15.64 32.03
N TYR A 177 -0.40 -14.65 31.89
CA TYR A 177 0.98 -14.69 32.35
C TYR A 177 1.30 -13.51 33.26
N GLU A 178 2.08 -13.77 34.29
CA GLU A 178 2.85 -12.76 35.02
C GLU A 178 4.10 -12.42 34.20
N VAL A 179 4.37 -11.13 34.05
CA VAL A 179 5.56 -10.63 33.35
C VAL A 179 6.64 -10.32 34.38
N THR A 180 7.79 -10.95 34.22
CA THR A 180 8.92 -10.86 35.15
C THR A 180 10.20 -10.41 34.42
N GLY A 181 11.24 -10.02 35.15
CA GLY A 181 12.54 -9.70 34.55
C GLY A 181 13.25 -10.87 33.84
N LYS A 182 12.73 -12.10 33.99
CA LYS A 182 13.23 -13.31 33.30
C LYS A 182 12.39 -13.72 32.08
N GLY A 183 11.21 -13.14 31.89
CA GLY A 183 10.25 -13.54 30.86
C GLY A 183 8.84 -13.66 31.42
N ILE A 184 8.03 -14.55 30.84
CA ILE A 184 6.64 -14.77 31.24
C ILE A 184 6.46 -16.05 32.05
N LYS A 185 5.56 -16.02 33.03
CA LYS A 185 5.19 -17.17 33.86
C LYS A 185 3.69 -17.39 33.83
N LEU A 186 3.26 -18.57 33.39
CA LEU A 186 1.85 -18.92 33.30
C LEU A 186 1.17 -18.84 34.68
N LEU A 187 0.07 -18.10 34.76
CA LEU A 187 -0.77 -17.96 35.95
C LEU A 187 -2.02 -18.82 35.87
N SER A 188 -2.71 -18.78 34.73
CA SER A 188 -3.97 -19.49 34.53
C SER A 188 -4.22 -19.77 33.05
N ARG A 189 -5.07 -20.78 32.80
CA ARG A 189 -5.63 -21.10 31.49
C ARG A 189 -7.16 -21.04 31.57
N GLY A 190 -7.79 -20.53 30.52
CA GLY A 190 -9.23 -20.45 30.38
C GLY A 190 -9.66 -20.73 28.93
N ALA A 191 -10.95 -20.70 28.68
CA ALA A 191 -11.54 -20.84 27.35
C ALA A 191 -12.73 -19.87 27.25
N LEU A 192 -13.14 -19.58 26.02
CA LEU A 192 -14.38 -18.83 25.79
C LEU A 192 -15.59 -19.68 26.18
N GLY A 193 -16.70 -19.02 26.52
CA GLY A 193 -17.99 -19.68 26.60
C GLY A 193 -18.38 -20.36 25.28
N GLY A 194 -18.91 -21.59 25.35
CA GLY A 194 -19.24 -22.39 24.16
C GLY A 194 -18.00 -22.98 23.45
N ASN A 195 -18.11 -23.24 22.14
CA ASN A 195 -17.01 -23.82 21.33
C ASN A 195 -16.25 -22.74 20.53
N GLY A 196 -16.09 -21.54 21.11
CA GLY A 196 -15.46 -20.40 20.44
C GLY A 196 -13.94 -20.54 20.40
N ILE A 197 -13.33 -20.28 19.24
CA ILE A 197 -11.86 -20.23 19.11
C ILE A 197 -11.41 -18.79 19.40
N PRO A 198 -10.68 -18.53 20.49
CA PRO A 198 -10.29 -17.18 20.87
C PRO A 198 -9.36 -16.54 19.85
N PHE A 199 -9.63 -15.28 19.50
CA PHE A 199 -8.89 -14.52 18.51
C PHE A 199 -8.38 -13.20 19.09
N GLY A 200 -9.07 -12.08 18.87
CA GLY A 200 -8.68 -10.77 19.39
C GLY A 200 -8.93 -10.64 20.89
N LEU A 201 -8.09 -9.85 21.57
CA LEU A 201 -8.15 -9.63 23.02
C LEU A 201 -8.02 -8.14 23.34
N ALA A 202 -8.79 -7.65 24.32
CA ALA A 202 -8.66 -6.31 24.85
C ALA A 202 -9.00 -6.25 26.35
N PHE A 203 -8.13 -5.65 27.15
CA PHE A 203 -8.43 -5.32 28.54
C PHE A 203 -9.38 -4.13 28.62
N SER A 204 -10.27 -4.13 29.61
CA SER A 204 -10.93 -2.92 30.08
C SER A 204 -9.88 -1.95 30.67
N PRO A 205 -10.09 -0.62 30.63
CA PRO A 205 -9.13 0.35 31.15
C PRO A 205 -8.80 0.20 32.65
N ASP A 206 -9.69 -0.39 33.44
CA ASP A 206 -9.48 -0.71 34.86
C ASP A 206 -8.69 -2.02 35.11
N GLY A 207 -8.42 -2.78 34.04
CA GLY A 207 -7.71 -4.06 34.07
C GLY A 207 -8.49 -5.24 34.66
N GLN A 208 -9.76 -5.08 35.05
CA GLN A 208 -10.53 -6.12 35.76
C GLN A 208 -11.27 -7.08 34.82
N THR A 209 -11.52 -6.67 33.58
CA THR A 209 -12.29 -7.44 32.59
C THR A 209 -11.54 -7.51 31.27
N VAL A 210 -11.74 -8.60 30.55
CA VAL A 210 -11.15 -8.82 29.22
C VAL A 210 -12.27 -9.09 28.24
N ALA A 211 -12.30 -8.37 27.13
CA ALA A 211 -13.09 -8.77 25.97
C ALA A 211 -12.26 -9.72 25.11
N ALA A 212 -12.86 -10.83 24.71
CA ALA A 212 -12.26 -11.79 23.81
C ALA A 212 -13.21 -12.10 22.65
N GLY A 213 -12.75 -11.85 21.43
CA GLY A 213 -13.47 -12.21 20.21
C GLY A 213 -13.24 -13.66 19.81
N ALA A 214 -14.13 -14.21 18.99
CA ALA A 214 -14.03 -15.57 18.46
C ALA A 214 -13.86 -15.57 16.94
N SER A 215 -12.98 -16.42 16.39
CA SER A 215 -12.78 -16.51 14.93
C SER A 215 -13.91 -17.24 14.21
N ASN A 216 -14.66 -18.09 14.94
CA ASN A 216 -15.68 -19.00 14.42
C ASN A 216 -17.10 -18.70 14.95
N GLN A 217 -17.30 -17.61 15.70
CA GLN A 217 -18.60 -17.25 16.27
C GLN A 217 -18.83 -15.73 16.24
N GLY A 218 -20.09 -15.33 16.07
CA GLY A 218 -20.52 -13.94 16.05
C GLY A 218 -20.68 -13.32 17.45
N SER A 219 -19.79 -13.65 18.39
CA SER A 219 -19.89 -13.27 19.79
C SER A 219 -18.57 -12.76 20.37
N ILE A 220 -18.68 -12.01 21.47
CA ILE A 220 -17.56 -11.53 22.29
C ILE A 220 -17.79 -12.04 23.72
N ASP A 221 -16.79 -12.65 24.33
CA ASP A 221 -16.84 -13.04 25.73
C ASP A 221 -16.20 -11.97 26.61
N LEU A 222 -16.89 -11.58 27.69
CA LEU A 222 -16.37 -10.71 28.74
C LEU A 222 -15.94 -11.58 29.92
N LEU A 223 -14.64 -11.63 30.15
CA LEU A 223 -14.01 -12.54 31.10
C LEU A 223 -13.48 -11.77 32.30
N ASP A 224 -13.48 -12.41 33.46
CA ASP A 224 -12.69 -11.95 34.60
C ASP A 224 -11.20 -12.00 34.27
N ALA A 225 -10.48 -10.87 34.38
CA ALA A 225 -9.07 -10.81 34.00
C ALA A 225 -8.16 -11.76 34.80
N LYS A 226 -8.51 -12.03 36.07
CA LYS A 226 -7.70 -12.86 36.97
C LYS A 226 -7.98 -14.35 36.79
N THR A 227 -9.26 -14.71 36.66
CA THR A 227 -9.69 -16.12 36.63
C THR A 227 -9.94 -16.66 35.23
N LEU A 228 -10.01 -15.79 34.21
CA LEU A 228 -10.41 -16.11 32.83
C LEU A 228 -11.77 -16.84 32.74
N LYS A 229 -12.65 -16.62 33.72
CA LYS A 229 -14.02 -17.15 33.69
C LYS A 229 -14.93 -16.18 32.97
N SER A 230 -15.79 -16.71 32.10
CA SER A 230 -16.82 -15.93 31.40
C SER A 230 -17.77 -15.31 32.42
N LYS A 231 -17.91 -13.99 32.35
CA LYS A 231 -18.92 -13.21 33.08
C LYS A 231 -20.16 -13.01 32.21
N LYS A 232 -19.96 -12.77 30.91
CA LYS A 232 -21.04 -12.42 29.98
C LYS A 232 -20.62 -12.62 28.53
N VAL A 233 -21.51 -13.13 27.70
CA VAL A 233 -21.33 -13.23 26.25
C VAL A 233 -22.19 -12.17 25.55
N LEU A 234 -21.58 -11.37 24.68
CA LEU A 234 -22.23 -10.38 23.84
C LEU A 234 -22.39 -10.94 22.43
N SER A 235 -23.59 -10.86 21.87
CA SER A 235 -23.88 -11.29 20.51
C SER A 235 -25.04 -10.45 19.96
N PRO A 236 -25.01 -10.02 18.69
CA PRO A 236 -26.20 -9.44 18.05
C PRO A 236 -27.34 -10.48 18.01
N THR A 237 -28.60 -10.05 18.14
CA THR A 237 -29.74 -10.99 18.21
C THR A 237 -29.91 -11.80 16.91
N GLN A 238 -29.54 -11.25 15.75
CA GLN A 238 -29.58 -11.96 14.46
C GLN A 238 -28.30 -12.75 14.12
N ALA A 239 -27.49 -13.12 15.13
CA ALA A 239 -26.29 -13.91 14.89
C ALA A 239 -26.60 -15.27 14.25
N ASN A 240 -25.93 -15.53 13.14
CA ASN A 240 -25.83 -16.85 12.56
C ASN A 240 -24.35 -17.29 12.56
N SER A 241 -24.13 -18.61 12.50
CA SER A 241 -22.81 -19.24 12.66
C SER A 241 -21.82 -18.96 11.52
N SER A 242 -22.20 -18.23 10.47
CA SER A 242 -21.33 -17.96 9.31
C SER A 242 -20.46 -16.71 9.44
N ARG A 243 -20.67 -15.90 10.49
CA ARG A 243 -20.01 -14.60 10.70
C ARG A 243 -19.35 -14.53 12.07
N SER A 244 -18.19 -13.90 12.14
CA SER A 244 -17.38 -13.82 13.35
C SER A 244 -17.17 -12.39 13.85
N LEU A 245 -17.11 -12.25 15.17
CA LEU A 245 -16.62 -11.06 15.88
C LEU A 245 -15.24 -11.38 16.45
N SER A 246 -14.25 -11.51 15.55
CA SER A 246 -12.92 -11.99 15.87
C SER A 246 -12.01 -10.94 16.50
N VAL A 247 -12.12 -9.66 16.12
CA VAL A 247 -11.30 -8.58 16.69
C VAL A 247 -12.12 -7.69 17.59
N VAL A 248 -11.54 -7.25 18.71
CA VAL A 248 -12.25 -6.54 19.77
C VAL A 248 -11.46 -5.35 20.30
N ALA A 249 -12.18 -4.36 20.83
CA ALA A 249 -11.59 -3.22 21.52
C ALA A 249 -12.52 -2.71 22.62
N TRP A 250 -11.93 -2.18 23.69
CA TRP A 250 -12.65 -1.38 24.69
C TRP A 250 -12.50 0.10 24.37
N SER A 251 -13.54 0.91 24.60
CA SER A 251 -13.35 2.37 24.58
C SER A 251 -12.38 2.78 25.70
N ALA A 252 -11.62 3.85 25.46
CA ALA A 252 -10.62 4.36 26.42
C ALA A 252 -11.23 4.75 27.78
N ASP A 253 -12.53 5.09 27.81
CA ASP A 253 -13.28 5.40 29.03
C ASP A 253 -13.93 4.18 29.70
N GLY A 254 -13.80 2.99 29.11
CA GLY A 254 -14.36 1.74 29.63
C GLY A 254 -15.88 1.63 29.49
N LYS A 255 -16.55 2.56 28.78
CA LYS A 255 -18.01 2.57 28.68
C LYS A 255 -18.56 1.74 27.53
N ARG A 256 -17.73 1.22 26.63
CA ARG A 256 -18.16 0.46 25.45
C ARG A 256 -17.19 -0.66 25.12
N VAL A 257 -17.75 -1.75 24.61
CA VAL A 257 -17.01 -2.87 24.02
C VAL A 257 -17.40 -2.95 22.56
N PHE A 258 -16.41 -3.15 21.70
CA PHE A 258 -16.58 -3.26 20.27
C PHE A 258 -16.07 -4.60 19.77
N GLY A 259 -16.76 -5.14 18.77
CA GLY A 259 -16.34 -6.31 18.02
C GLY A 259 -16.51 -6.10 16.52
N ALA A 260 -15.60 -6.69 15.77
CA ALA A 260 -15.63 -6.73 14.32
C ALA A 260 -14.96 -8.03 13.83
N GLY A 261 -14.91 -8.24 12.52
CA GLY A 261 -14.35 -9.46 11.95
C GLY A 261 -14.98 -9.72 10.59
N THR A 262 -15.54 -10.91 10.40
CA THR A 262 -16.32 -11.23 9.19
C THR A 262 -17.79 -10.83 9.29
N TRP A 263 -18.19 -10.21 10.40
CA TRP A 263 -19.53 -9.69 10.58
C TRP A 263 -19.84 -8.56 9.58
N ALA A 264 -20.89 -8.78 8.79
CA ALA A 264 -21.37 -7.85 7.78
C ALA A 264 -22.87 -7.57 7.96
N ASN A 265 -23.38 -6.55 7.26
CA ASN A 265 -24.82 -6.31 7.14
C ASN A 265 -25.42 -7.14 5.98
N GLU A 266 -26.71 -6.96 5.70
CA GLU A 266 -27.42 -7.63 4.59
C GLU A 266 -26.89 -7.23 3.20
N LYS A 267 -26.25 -6.05 3.09
CA LYS A 267 -25.62 -5.56 1.86
C LYS A 267 -24.19 -6.10 1.68
N GLY A 268 -23.71 -6.96 2.58
CA GLY A 268 -22.35 -7.50 2.54
C GLY A 268 -21.26 -6.51 2.95
N GLN A 269 -21.62 -5.39 3.59
CA GLN A 269 -20.65 -4.42 4.13
C GLN A 269 -20.24 -4.84 5.53
N PHE A 270 -18.95 -4.88 5.80
CA PHE A 270 -18.38 -5.34 7.07
C PHE A 270 -18.49 -4.23 8.11
N THR A 271 -18.93 -4.59 9.32
CA THR A 271 -19.36 -3.61 10.33
C THR A 271 -18.62 -3.77 11.65
N ILE A 272 -18.43 -2.65 12.33
CA ILE A 272 -18.00 -2.62 13.75
C ILE A 272 -19.26 -2.51 14.61
N CYS A 273 -19.49 -3.49 15.47
CA CYS A 273 -20.61 -3.52 16.41
C CYS A 273 -20.13 -3.09 17.79
N GLY A 274 -20.87 -2.18 18.43
CA GLY A 274 -20.53 -1.65 19.76
C GLY A 274 -21.69 -1.76 20.75
N TRP A 275 -21.38 -2.29 21.93
CA TRP A 275 -22.28 -2.40 23.08
C TRP A 275 -21.92 -1.33 24.13
N SER A 276 -22.87 -1.01 25.01
CA SER A 276 -22.55 -0.37 26.29
C SER A 276 -21.69 -1.31 27.15
N GLY A 277 -20.92 -0.74 28.09
CA GLY A 277 -19.96 -1.48 28.92
C GLY A 277 -20.62 -2.46 29.89
N ASP A 278 -21.90 -2.24 30.22
CA ASP A 278 -22.73 -3.22 30.94
C ASP A 278 -23.21 -4.38 30.05
N GLY A 279 -23.03 -4.25 28.73
CA GLY A 279 -23.42 -5.23 27.70
C GLY A 279 -24.92 -5.42 27.55
N LEU A 280 -25.76 -4.46 27.96
CA LEU A 280 -27.22 -4.56 27.85
C LEU A 280 -27.73 -4.01 26.50
N GLY A 281 -28.69 -4.72 25.89
CA GLY A 281 -29.35 -4.31 24.65
C GLY A 281 -28.63 -4.72 23.35
N GLU A 282 -29.24 -4.35 22.22
CA GLU A 282 -28.68 -4.61 20.88
C GLU A 282 -27.48 -3.71 20.59
N PRO A 283 -26.45 -4.22 19.88
CA PRO A 283 -25.33 -3.39 19.46
C PRO A 283 -25.73 -2.37 18.41
N SER A 284 -25.05 -1.22 18.45
CA SER A 284 -24.99 -0.32 17.29
C SER A 284 -23.89 -0.82 16.35
N CYS A 285 -24.26 -1.24 15.12
CA CYS A 285 -23.31 -1.71 14.12
C CYS A 285 -23.14 -0.68 12.99
N THR A 286 -21.90 -0.24 12.77
CA THR A 286 -21.56 0.74 11.72
C THR A 286 -20.78 0.07 10.59
N PRO A 287 -21.24 0.12 9.32
CA PRO A 287 -20.48 -0.37 8.18
C PRO A 287 -19.28 0.54 7.91
N VAL A 288 -18.09 -0.07 7.81
CA VAL A 288 -16.82 0.67 7.63
C VAL A 288 -15.95 0.13 6.50
N ALA A 289 -16.22 -1.10 6.05
CA ALA A 289 -15.37 -1.78 5.08
C ALA A 289 -16.16 -2.66 4.11
N ARG A 290 -15.55 -3.00 2.97
CA ARG A 290 -16.12 -3.96 1.99
C ARG A 290 -15.56 -5.38 2.14
N ASN A 291 -14.69 -5.60 3.10
CA ASN A 291 -14.10 -6.90 3.42
C ASN A 291 -13.77 -6.99 4.92
N THR A 292 -13.34 -8.15 5.37
CA THR A 292 -13.04 -8.49 6.77
C THR A 292 -12.25 -7.39 7.47
N ILE A 293 -12.72 -6.99 8.65
CA ILE A 293 -12.00 -6.09 9.54
C ILE A 293 -10.98 -6.93 10.31
N THR A 294 -9.71 -6.59 10.15
CA THR A 294 -8.56 -7.41 10.57
C THR A 294 -7.87 -6.88 11.82
N ALA A 295 -8.04 -5.60 12.12
CA ALA A 295 -7.53 -4.96 13.33
C ALA A 295 -8.55 -3.96 13.88
N LEU A 296 -8.59 -3.86 15.20
CA LEU A 296 -9.42 -2.92 15.94
C LEU A 296 -8.66 -2.49 17.20
N GLN A 297 -8.51 -1.19 17.41
CA GLN A 297 -7.82 -0.65 18.60
C GLN A 297 -8.48 0.66 19.05
N ALA A 298 -8.56 0.86 20.37
CA ALA A 298 -9.00 2.13 20.93
C ALA A 298 -8.01 3.25 20.63
N THR A 299 -8.52 4.42 20.27
CA THR A 299 -7.71 5.64 20.20
C THR A 299 -7.73 6.38 21.54
N PRO A 300 -6.70 7.19 21.86
CA PRO A 300 -6.62 7.91 23.14
C PRO A 300 -7.79 8.89 23.39
N ASN A 301 -8.45 9.38 22.33
CA ASN A 301 -9.60 10.28 22.43
C ASN A 301 -10.96 9.56 22.54
N GLY A 302 -10.95 8.22 22.68
CA GLY A 302 -12.16 7.40 22.85
C GLY A 302 -12.78 6.89 21.55
N GLY A 303 -12.24 7.24 20.37
CA GLY A 303 -12.60 6.64 19.09
C GLY A 303 -11.97 5.26 18.85
N LEU A 304 -12.07 4.74 17.63
CA LEU A 304 -11.53 3.43 17.23
C LEU A 304 -10.71 3.52 15.95
N LEU A 305 -9.49 2.98 15.96
CA LEU A 305 -8.75 2.63 14.75
C LEU A 305 -9.22 1.26 14.25
N TYR A 306 -9.42 1.14 12.94
CA TYR A 306 -9.67 -0.13 12.27
C TYR A 306 -8.79 -0.30 11.02
N ALA A 307 -8.54 -1.55 10.64
CA ALA A 307 -7.96 -1.91 9.34
C ALA A 307 -8.73 -3.07 8.71
N SER A 308 -8.63 -3.23 7.39
CA SER A 308 -9.40 -4.25 6.66
C SER A 308 -8.60 -5.00 5.58
N ALA A 309 -9.14 -6.16 5.17
CA ALA A 309 -8.61 -6.98 4.08
C ALA A 309 -8.89 -6.39 2.69
N ASP A 310 -9.74 -5.37 2.56
CA ASP A 310 -9.85 -4.54 1.36
C ASP A 310 -9.09 -3.24 1.65
N PRO A 311 -7.82 -3.15 1.23
CA PRO A 311 -6.72 -2.65 2.05
C PRO A 311 -6.83 -1.18 2.44
N GLU A 312 -7.66 -0.94 3.44
CA GLU A 312 -8.00 0.36 3.99
C GLU A 312 -7.83 0.34 5.50
N TRP A 313 -7.69 1.53 6.06
CA TRP A 313 -7.76 1.74 7.49
C TRP A 313 -8.45 3.06 7.78
N GLY A 314 -8.96 3.23 8.99
CA GLY A 314 -9.65 4.46 9.35
C GLY A 314 -9.83 4.63 10.85
N VAL A 315 -10.37 5.78 11.22
CA VAL A 315 -10.69 6.13 12.60
C VAL A 315 -12.16 6.47 12.70
N LEU A 316 -12.87 5.80 13.61
CA LEU A 316 -14.22 6.17 14.04
C LEU A 316 -14.14 7.08 15.28
N GLY A 317 -15.05 8.06 15.36
CA GLY A 317 -15.25 8.84 16.57
C GLY A 317 -16.02 8.06 17.65
N THR A 318 -16.16 8.66 18.83
CA THR A 318 -16.97 8.12 19.94
C THR A 318 -18.46 7.97 19.59
N ASP A 319 -18.94 8.75 18.62
CA ASP A 319 -20.27 8.67 18.02
C ASP A 319 -20.43 7.55 16.97
N GLY A 320 -19.36 6.78 16.73
CA GLY A 320 -19.34 5.70 15.74
C GLY A 320 -19.20 6.17 14.30
N ARG A 321 -19.10 7.48 14.05
CA ARG A 321 -18.98 8.02 12.68
C ARG A 321 -17.51 8.03 12.22
N PRO A 322 -17.22 7.73 10.94
CA PRO A 322 -15.89 7.88 10.38
C PRO A 322 -15.38 9.33 10.52
N ARG A 323 -14.17 9.47 11.05
CA ARG A 323 -13.39 10.71 11.14
C ARG A 323 -12.29 10.76 10.09
N LEU A 324 -11.72 9.60 9.79
CA LEU A 324 -10.70 9.40 8.78
C LEU A 324 -10.92 8.04 8.12
N THR A 325 -10.75 7.98 6.81
CA THR A 325 -10.64 6.74 6.05
C THR A 325 -9.55 6.92 5.02
N VAL A 326 -8.50 6.11 5.12
CA VAL A 326 -7.46 5.97 4.11
C VAL A 326 -7.80 4.75 3.27
N GLY A 327 -8.47 5.01 2.14
CA GLY A 327 -8.90 3.98 1.20
C GLY A 327 -7.78 3.48 0.29
N ASN A 328 -8.09 2.48 -0.52
CA ASN A 328 -7.21 1.99 -1.57
C ASN A 328 -7.53 2.59 -2.94
N SER A 329 -6.53 2.58 -3.82
CA SER A 329 -6.63 3.09 -5.20
C SER A 329 -6.81 1.98 -6.24
N LEU A 330 -7.28 0.80 -5.81
CA LEU A 330 -7.34 -0.39 -6.63
C LEU A 330 -8.67 -0.51 -7.35
N MET A 331 -8.60 -0.91 -8.62
CA MET A 331 -9.80 -1.35 -9.34
C MET A 331 -10.29 -2.68 -8.77
N ASP A 332 -11.59 -2.77 -8.49
CA ASP A 332 -12.19 -4.01 -8.02
C ASP A 332 -12.63 -4.88 -9.20
N PHE A 333 -11.95 -5.99 -9.39
CA PHE A 333 -12.26 -6.96 -10.45
C PHE A 333 -13.15 -8.11 -9.97
N ARG A 334 -13.61 -8.10 -8.72
CA ARG A 334 -14.59 -9.09 -8.25
C ARG A 334 -15.89 -8.94 -9.04
N ASN A 335 -16.54 -10.06 -9.32
CA ASN A 335 -17.88 -10.10 -9.91
C ASN A 335 -18.03 -9.37 -11.28
N LEU A 336 -16.94 -9.20 -12.06
CA LEU A 336 -17.06 -8.70 -13.45
C LEU A 336 -17.72 -9.75 -14.36
N ARG A 337 -17.27 -11.01 -14.28
CA ARG A 337 -17.81 -12.15 -15.05
C ARG A 337 -17.89 -11.81 -16.55
N SER A 338 -19.08 -11.80 -17.13
CA SER A 338 -19.32 -11.49 -18.55
C SER A 338 -18.95 -10.06 -18.97
N ARG A 339 -18.63 -9.18 -18.02
CA ARG A 339 -18.13 -7.82 -18.28
C ARG A 339 -16.62 -7.76 -18.54
N PHE A 340 -15.86 -8.81 -18.18
CA PHE A 340 -14.42 -8.87 -18.45
C PHE A 340 -14.13 -9.31 -19.89
N ARG A 341 -14.23 -8.38 -20.84
CA ARG A 341 -14.24 -8.69 -22.28
C ARG A 341 -12.91 -8.34 -22.95
N LEU A 342 -12.54 -9.11 -23.96
CA LEU A 342 -11.34 -8.88 -24.78
C LEU A 342 -11.70 -8.59 -26.23
N ALA A 343 -10.91 -7.74 -26.90
CA ALA A 343 -10.83 -7.78 -28.36
C ALA A 343 -10.35 -9.16 -28.82
N SER A 344 -10.69 -9.56 -30.05
CA SER A 344 -10.40 -10.91 -30.57
C SER A 344 -8.91 -11.28 -30.53
N ASP A 345 -8.03 -10.31 -30.69
CA ASP A 345 -6.56 -10.47 -30.65
C ASP A 345 -5.93 -10.20 -29.27
N GLY A 346 -6.76 -9.87 -28.26
CA GLY A 346 -6.31 -9.51 -26.91
C GLY A 346 -5.69 -8.10 -26.78
N SER A 347 -5.74 -7.26 -27.82
CA SER A 347 -5.12 -5.93 -27.84
C SER A 347 -5.89 -4.84 -27.07
N ALA A 348 -7.11 -5.15 -26.65
CA ALA A 348 -7.93 -4.25 -25.85
C ALA A 348 -8.83 -5.05 -24.91
N LEU A 349 -9.23 -4.44 -23.80
CA LEU A 349 -10.06 -5.08 -22.79
C LEU A 349 -11.02 -4.13 -22.08
N ALA A 350 -12.21 -4.63 -21.75
CA ALA A 350 -13.23 -3.96 -20.95
C ALA A 350 -13.33 -4.62 -19.57
N PHE A 351 -13.39 -3.81 -18.52
CA PHE A 351 -13.26 -4.29 -17.14
C PHE A 351 -13.95 -3.38 -16.10
N ARG A 352 -14.79 -2.46 -16.55
CA ARG A 352 -15.63 -1.62 -15.68
C ARG A 352 -16.96 -1.32 -16.38
N GLU A 353 -17.90 -0.74 -15.66
CA GLU A 353 -19.11 -0.18 -16.26
C GLU A 353 -18.85 1.22 -16.82
N THR A 354 -19.42 1.50 -17.99
CA THR A 354 -19.45 2.86 -18.54
C THR A 354 -20.31 3.73 -17.63
N HIS A 355 -19.71 4.73 -16.96
CA HIS A 355 -20.47 5.73 -16.21
C HIS A 355 -21.00 6.83 -17.15
N PRO A 356 -22.19 7.41 -16.90
CA PRO A 356 -22.67 8.57 -17.65
C PRO A 356 -21.63 9.70 -17.60
N GLY A 357 -21.13 10.13 -18.77
CA GLY A 357 -20.08 11.15 -18.88
C GLY A 357 -18.63 10.64 -18.77
N GLY A 358 -18.40 9.32 -18.65
CA GLY A 358 -17.07 8.72 -18.59
C GLY A 358 -16.32 8.72 -19.93
N THR A 359 -14.97 8.74 -19.87
CA THR A 359 -14.05 8.74 -21.03
C THR A 359 -13.92 7.38 -21.72
N GLY A 360 -14.35 6.29 -21.08
CA GLY A 360 -14.30 4.92 -21.60
C GLY A 360 -14.45 3.87 -20.48
N ASP A 361 -14.92 2.67 -20.83
CA ASP A 361 -15.02 1.50 -19.94
C ASP A 361 -13.98 0.41 -20.27
N ALA A 362 -13.09 0.74 -21.21
CA ALA A 362 -12.10 -0.14 -21.77
C ALA A 362 -10.77 0.58 -22.01
N PHE A 363 -9.70 -0.20 -22.21
CA PHE A 363 -8.38 0.30 -22.58
C PHE A 363 -7.89 -0.43 -23.84
N ASP A 364 -7.43 0.31 -24.85
CA ASP A 364 -6.77 -0.23 -26.05
C ASP A 364 -5.26 -0.06 -25.89
N LEU A 365 -4.52 -1.18 -25.88
CA LEU A 365 -3.09 -1.20 -25.62
C LEU A 365 -2.27 -0.67 -26.80
N ARG A 366 -2.80 -0.74 -28.02
CA ARG A 366 -2.12 -0.21 -29.22
C ARG A 366 -2.19 1.31 -29.25
N GLN A 367 -3.32 1.85 -28.79
CA GLN A 367 -3.53 3.30 -28.70
C GLN A 367 -3.01 3.89 -27.39
N LEU A 368 -2.71 3.03 -26.39
CA LEU A 368 -2.37 3.44 -25.02
C LEU A 368 -3.41 4.41 -24.44
N ALA A 369 -4.69 4.12 -24.69
CA ALA A 369 -5.78 5.05 -24.44
C ALA A 369 -7.05 4.37 -23.92
N TRP A 370 -7.81 5.15 -23.15
CA TRP A 370 -9.18 4.80 -22.77
C TRP A 370 -10.09 4.86 -24.00
N VAL A 371 -10.90 3.82 -24.18
CA VAL A 371 -11.85 3.70 -25.29
C VAL A 371 -13.20 3.18 -24.78
N LYS A 372 -14.23 3.24 -25.64
CA LYS A 372 -15.48 2.50 -25.40
C LYS A 372 -15.30 1.05 -25.82
N ALA A 373 -15.83 0.12 -25.03
CA ALA A 373 -15.80 -1.29 -25.35
C ALA A 373 -16.45 -1.56 -26.72
N GLY A 374 -15.77 -2.32 -27.57
CA GLY A 374 -16.32 -2.79 -28.83
C GLY A 374 -17.52 -3.71 -28.59
N LYS A 375 -18.54 -3.60 -29.44
CA LYS A 375 -19.76 -4.43 -29.34
C LYS A 375 -19.47 -5.92 -29.58
N ASP A 376 -18.42 -6.21 -30.31
CA ASP A 376 -17.94 -7.52 -30.73
C ASP A 376 -16.87 -8.11 -29.79
N TRP A 377 -16.51 -7.42 -28.70
CA TRP A 377 -15.54 -7.92 -27.75
C TRP A 377 -16.10 -9.07 -26.92
N GLN A 378 -15.26 -10.07 -26.69
CA GLN A 378 -15.65 -11.40 -26.26
C GLN A 378 -15.57 -11.53 -24.74
N ALA A 379 -16.67 -11.95 -24.12
CA ALA A 379 -16.70 -12.34 -22.71
C ALA A 379 -15.97 -13.69 -22.48
N PRO A 380 -15.56 -14.00 -21.23
CA PRO A 380 -15.00 -15.29 -20.92
C PRO A 380 -16.03 -16.39 -21.18
N ARG A 381 -15.64 -17.41 -21.95
CA ARG A 381 -16.51 -18.55 -22.27
C ARG A 381 -16.31 -19.64 -21.24
N THR A 382 -17.38 -20.20 -20.70
CA THR A 382 -17.30 -21.44 -19.90
C THR A 382 -17.57 -22.68 -20.75
N MET A 383 -17.97 -22.50 -22.01
CA MET A 383 -18.28 -23.59 -22.93
C MET A 383 -17.93 -23.20 -24.37
N ALA A 384 -17.33 -24.12 -25.11
CA ALA A 384 -17.10 -24.01 -26.55
C ALA A 384 -16.97 -25.40 -27.18
N GLY A 385 -17.71 -25.66 -28.26
CA GLY A 385 -17.72 -26.96 -28.92
C GLY A 385 -18.09 -28.10 -27.96
N ARG A 386 -17.17 -29.06 -27.75
CA ARG A 386 -17.33 -30.21 -26.85
C ARG A 386 -16.72 -29.99 -25.47
N THR A 387 -16.35 -28.75 -25.14
CA THR A 387 -15.66 -28.40 -23.90
C THR A 387 -16.56 -27.56 -23.01
N SER A 388 -16.78 -27.99 -21.78
CA SER A 388 -17.55 -27.29 -20.75
C SER A 388 -16.80 -27.28 -19.42
N MET A 389 -16.77 -26.11 -18.78
CA MET A 389 -16.29 -25.89 -17.42
C MET A 389 -17.48 -25.62 -16.49
N ASP A 390 -17.70 -26.52 -15.54
CA ASP A 390 -18.81 -26.49 -14.60
C ASP A 390 -18.28 -26.58 -13.15
N ASN A 391 -19.10 -26.17 -12.17
CA ASN A 391 -18.78 -26.20 -10.74
C ASN A 391 -17.36 -25.69 -10.41
N TRP A 392 -16.97 -24.55 -10.98
CA TRP A 392 -15.60 -24.05 -10.88
C TRP A 392 -15.41 -22.93 -9.87
N PHE A 393 -16.45 -22.22 -9.46
CA PHE A 393 -16.27 -21.07 -8.57
C PHE A 393 -16.10 -21.50 -7.11
N GLU A 394 -15.04 -21.03 -6.46
CA GLU A 394 -14.66 -21.33 -5.08
C GLU A 394 -14.59 -22.84 -4.79
N ARG A 395 -14.05 -23.61 -5.74
CA ARG A 395 -13.88 -25.06 -5.62
C ARG A 395 -12.41 -25.46 -5.66
N GLN A 396 -12.04 -26.47 -4.89
CA GLN A 396 -10.75 -27.16 -5.04
C GLN A 396 -10.78 -28.24 -6.13
N ARG A 397 -11.98 -28.58 -6.62
CA ARG A 397 -12.23 -29.62 -7.62
C ARG A 397 -13.19 -29.14 -8.72
N PRO A 398 -12.78 -28.18 -9.56
CA PRO A 398 -13.57 -27.73 -10.70
C PRO A 398 -13.76 -28.86 -11.73
N MET A 399 -14.86 -28.82 -12.49
CA MET A 399 -15.24 -29.90 -13.42
C MET A 399 -15.00 -29.48 -14.87
N LEU A 400 -14.21 -30.27 -15.61
CA LEU A 400 -13.99 -30.16 -17.04
C LEU A 400 -14.64 -31.35 -17.74
N ASN A 401 -15.66 -31.13 -18.58
CA ASN A 401 -16.37 -32.19 -19.29
C ASN A 401 -16.87 -33.32 -18.37
N GLY A 402 -17.34 -32.96 -17.16
CA GLY A 402 -17.78 -33.92 -16.15
C GLY A 402 -16.65 -34.62 -15.38
N LYS A 403 -15.37 -34.30 -15.62
CA LYS A 403 -14.21 -34.83 -14.89
C LYS A 403 -13.61 -33.76 -13.98
N ALA A 404 -13.35 -34.12 -12.72
CA ALA A 404 -12.72 -33.19 -11.77
C ALA A 404 -11.25 -32.92 -12.13
N LEU A 405 -10.85 -31.65 -12.13
CA LEU A 405 -9.46 -31.23 -12.06
C LEU A 405 -9.06 -31.13 -10.59
N ASN A 406 -7.90 -31.69 -10.21
CA ASN A 406 -7.42 -31.60 -8.83
C ASN A 406 -6.47 -30.40 -8.71
N LEU A 407 -6.85 -29.43 -7.89
CA LEU A 407 -6.00 -28.30 -7.52
C LEU A 407 -5.12 -28.67 -6.31
N ASP A 408 -4.15 -27.81 -6.01
CA ASP A 408 -3.31 -28.01 -4.82
C ASP A 408 -4.15 -27.78 -3.53
N SER A 409 -3.72 -28.31 -2.38
CA SER A 409 -4.55 -28.38 -1.15
C SER A 409 -5.01 -27.03 -0.57
N SER A 410 -4.31 -25.93 -0.89
CA SER A 410 -4.65 -24.56 -0.48
C SER A 410 -5.23 -23.71 -1.61
N GLU A 411 -5.55 -24.33 -2.74
CA GLU A 411 -5.93 -23.66 -3.96
C GLU A 411 -7.42 -23.86 -4.28
N TRP A 412 -8.10 -22.77 -4.60
CA TRP A 412 -9.50 -22.78 -5.07
C TRP A 412 -9.61 -21.95 -6.34
N SER A 413 -10.36 -22.47 -7.32
CA SER A 413 -10.61 -21.78 -8.57
C SER A 413 -11.60 -20.63 -8.41
N LEU A 414 -11.31 -19.51 -9.07
CA LEU A 414 -12.03 -18.24 -8.93
C LEU A 414 -12.59 -17.72 -10.25
N SER A 415 -11.99 -18.11 -11.38
CA SER A 415 -12.43 -17.75 -12.73
C SER A 415 -11.91 -18.76 -13.74
N THR A 416 -12.60 -18.90 -14.88
CA THR A 416 -12.19 -19.80 -15.96
C THR A 416 -12.62 -19.26 -17.32
N ALA A 417 -11.87 -19.62 -18.36
CA ALA A 417 -12.20 -19.33 -19.75
C ALA A 417 -11.80 -20.50 -20.65
N VAL A 418 -12.65 -20.82 -21.62
CA VAL A 418 -12.43 -21.82 -22.67
C VAL A 418 -12.12 -21.08 -23.97
N SER A 419 -11.11 -21.53 -24.71
CA SER A 419 -10.74 -20.96 -26.01
C SER A 419 -11.87 -21.14 -27.03
N ARG A 420 -11.86 -20.30 -28.08
CA ARG A 420 -12.90 -20.32 -29.12
C ARG A 420 -13.06 -21.67 -29.83
N ASP A 421 -11.96 -22.39 -30.03
CA ASP A 421 -11.92 -23.73 -30.61
C ASP A 421 -12.29 -24.85 -29.62
N GLY A 422 -12.39 -24.54 -28.32
CA GLY A 422 -12.65 -25.50 -27.26
C GLY A 422 -11.45 -26.36 -26.87
N GLU A 423 -10.25 -26.12 -27.39
CA GLU A 423 -9.09 -26.98 -27.16
C GLU A 423 -8.26 -26.59 -25.92
N ARG A 424 -8.41 -25.36 -25.42
CA ARG A 424 -7.66 -24.83 -24.26
C ARG A 424 -8.59 -24.28 -23.19
N ILE A 425 -8.20 -24.46 -21.93
CA ILE A 425 -8.94 -24.00 -20.76
C ILE A 425 -8.00 -23.25 -19.83
N ALA A 426 -8.23 -21.96 -19.67
CA ALA A 426 -7.55 -21.14 -18.68
C ALA A 426 -8.32 -21.20 -17.36
N LEU A 427 -7.61 -21.45 -16.26
CA LEU A 427 -8.16 -21.52 -14.92
C LEU A 427 -7.34 -20.62 -13.99
N ALA A 428 -8.03 -19.69 -13.35
CA ALA A 428 -7.48 -18.77 -12.36
C ALA A 428 -7.84 -19.24 -10.95
N THR A 429 -6.87 -19.18 -10.05
CA THR A 429 -7.04 -19.54 -8.64
C THR A 429 -6.60 -18.40 -7.73
N ASN A 430 -6.72 -18.59 -6.41
CA ASN A 430 -6.19 -17.68 -5.41
C ASN A 430 -4.66 -17.52 -5.46
N HIS A 431 -3.92 -18.42 -6.10
CA HIS A 431 -2.46 -18.42 -6.08
C HIS A 431 -1.78 -18.65 -7.45
N LYS A 432 -2.50 -19.15 -8.46
CA LYS A 432 -1.91 -19.55 -9.74
C LYS A 432 -2.83 -19.25 -10.92
N LEU A 433 -2.18 -19.15 -12.08
CA LEU A 433 -2.83 -19.30 -13.38
C LEU A 433 -2.44 -20.67 -13.93
N ARG A 434 -3.40 -21.38 -14.49
CA ARG A 434 -3.20 -22.70 -15.11
C ARG A 434 -3.83 -22.72 -16.49
N LEU A 435 -3.20 -23.42 -17.42
CA LEU A 435 -3.78 -23.71 -18.72
C LEU A 435 -3.82 -25.22 -18.92
N TYR A 436 -4.98 -25.73 -19.33
CA TYR A 436 -5.21 -27.14 -19.64
C TYR A 436 -5.57 -27.31 -21.10
N ASP A 437 -5.33 -28.51 -21.64
CA ASP A 437 -6.00 -28.95 -22.86
C ASP A 437 -7.38 -29.57 -22.56
N ARG A 438 -8.17 -29.83 -23.61
CA ARG A 438 -9.51 -30.44 -23.50
C ARG A 438 -9.56 -31.77 -22.74
N SER A 439 -8.46 -32.51 -22.66
CA SER A 439 -8.40 -33.78 -21.92
C SER A 439 -8.22 -33.59 -20.40
N GLY A 440 -7.95 -32.36 -19.97
CA GLY A 440 -7.61 -32.00 -18.60
C GLY A 440 -6.13 -32.17 -18.27
N ARG A 441 -5.26 -32.30 -19.29
CA ARG A 441 -3.81 -32.27 -19.08
C ARG A 441 -3.37 -30.82 -18.93
N GLU A 442 -2.65 -30.53 -17.84
CA GLU A 442 -2.07 -29.22 -17.61
C GLU A 442 -0.92 -28.98 -18.61
N LEU A 443 -1.02 -27.89 -19.37
CA LEU A 443 -0.02 -27.44 -20.32
C LEU A 443 1.06 -26.62 -19.61
N TRP A 444 0.64 -25.72 -18.72
CA TRP A 444 1.53 -24.96 -17.85
C TRP A 444 0.78 -24.41 -16.63
N ARG A 445 1.56 -24.02 -15.62
CA ARG A 445 1.10 -23.24 -14.47
C ARG A 445 2.09 -22.10 -14.18
N THR A 446 1.56 -20.94 -13.82
CA THR A 446 2.35 -19.75 -13.45
C THR A 446 1.86 -19.23 -12.10
N ALA A 447 2.79 -18.82 -11.22
CA ALA A 447 2.42 -18.21 -9.95
C ALA A 447 1.72 -16.87 -10.20
N ALA A 448 0.58 -16.66 -9.54
CA ALA A 448 -0.14 -15.41 -9.62
C ALA A 448 0.51 -14.36 -8.69
N PRO A 449 0.71 -13.12 -9.14
CA PRO A 449 1.26 -12.04 -8.30
C PRO A 449 0.32 -11.66 -7.14
N ALA A 450 -0.99 -11.87 -7.31
CA ALA A 450 -2.01 -11.70 -6.28
C ALA A 450 -3.23 -12.61 -6.59
N THR A 451 -4.30 -12.53 -5.80
CA THR A 451 -5.53 -13.33 -6.03
C THR A 451 -6.13 -12.98 -7.40
N THR A 452 -6.40 -14.00 -8.23
CA THR A 452 -6.88 -13.77 -9.60
C THR A 452 -8.40 -13.83 -9.67
N TRP A 453 -9.06 -12.69 -9.87
CA TRP A 453 -10.52 -12.60 -9.87
C TRP A 453 -11.16 -12.84 -11.25
N GLN A 454 -10.47 -12.49 -12.34
CA GLN A 454 -10.95 -12.70 -13.70
C GLN A 454 -9.85 -13.30 -14.59
N ILE A 455 -10.26 -14.12 -15.54
CA ILE A 455 -9.40 -14.65 -16.60
C ILE A 455 -10.19 -14.74 -17.91
N ASN A 456 -9.53 -14.48 -19.03
CA ASN A 456 -10.10 -14.64 -20.37
C ASN A 456 -9.01 -15.06 -21.37
N LEU A 457 -9.42 -15.66 -22.48
CA LEU A 457 -8.56 -16.10 -23.58
C LEU A 457 -8.88 -15.25 -24.83
N SER A 458 -7.85 -14.80 -25.55
CA SER A 458 -8.05 -14.18 -26.85
C SER A 458 -8.58 -15.21 -27.86
N ASP A 459 -9.40 -14.75 -28.82
CA ASP A 459 -10.00 -15.61 -29.84
C ASP A 459 -8.96 -16.19 -30.80
N ASP A 460 -7.84 -15.48 -31.00
CA ASP A 460 -6.69 -15.97 -31.76
C ASP A 460 -5.82 -16.98 -30.99
N GLY A 461 -6.17 -17.28 -29.73
CA GLY A 461 -5.51 -18.29 -28.90
C GLY A 461 -4.11 -17.94 -28.42
N ARG A 462 -3.62 -16.72 -28.64
CA ARG A 462 -2.26 -16.31 -28.27
C ARG A 462 -2.13 -15.88 -26.81
N TRP A 463 -3.20 -15.37 -26.19
CA TRP A 463 -3.13 -14.67 -24.91
C TRP A 463 -4.06 -15.25 -23.86
N VAL A 464 -3.53 -15.43 -22.65
CA VAL A 464 -4.30 -15.52 -21.41
C VAL A 464 -4.21 -14.17 -20.71
N VAL A 465 -5.35 -13.53 -20.47
CA VAL A 465 -5.43 -12.21 -19.80
C VAL A 465 -6.11 -12.37 -18.45
N ALA A 466 -5.49 -11.87 -17.39
CA ALA A 466 -5.96 -12.04 -16.02
C ALA A 466 -6.05 -10.71 -15.27
N ALA A 467 -7.01 -10.61 -14.35
CA ALA A 467 -7.23 -9.45 -13.48
C ALA A 467 -7.06 -9.84 -12.00
N PHE A 468 -6.25 -9.08 -11.27
CA PHE A 468 -5.72 -9.46 -9.96
C PHE A 468 -6.18 -8.53 -8.84
N SER A 469 -6.19 -9.02 -7.61
CA SER A 469 -6.58 -8.26 -6.42
C SER A 469 -5.63 -7.12 -6.06
N ASP A 470 -4.43 -7.06 -6.65
CA ASP A 470 -3.50 -5.93 -6.54
C ASP A 470 -3.86 -4.77 -7.51
N GLY A 471 -5.00 -4.87 -8.20
CA GLY A 471 -5.47 -3.90 -9.18
C GLY A 471 -4.81 -4.00 -10.56
N THR A 472 -3.91 -4.98 -10.78
CA THR A 472 -3.27 -5.17 -12.09
C THR A 472 -4.09 -6.05 -13.02
N LEU A 473 -3.91 -5.80 -14.31
CA LEU A 473 -4.33 -6.62 -15.45
C LEU A 473 -3.06 -7.10 -16.14
N ARG A 474 -2.94 -8.39 -16.46
CA ARG A 474 -1.70 -8.93 -17.05
C ARG A 474 -1.95 -9.90 -18.19
N TRP A 475 -1.04 -9.89 -19.16
CA TRP A 475 -1.04 -10.73 -20.35
C TRP A 475 0.04 -11.80 -20.24
N TYR A 476 -0.37 -13.04 -20.44
CA TYR A 476 0.50 -14.22 -20.46
C TYR A 476 0.42 -14.88 -21.83
N GLN A 477 1.55 -15.36 -22.36
CA GLN A 477 1.50 -16.14 -23.59
C GLN A 477 0.82 -17.47 -23.33
N ALA A 478 -0.16 -17.82 -24.15
CA ALA A 478 -0.85 -19.09 -24.03
C ALA A 478 0.07 -20.29 -24.31
N LYS A 479 1.22 -20.08 -24.99
CA LYS A 479 2.17 -21.13 -25.34
C LYS A 479 2.96 -21.67 -24.14
N ASP A 480 3.35 -20.80 -23.20
CA ASP A 480 4.30 -21.14 -22.13
C ASP A 480 3.98 -20.48 -20.77
N GLY A 481 2.93 -19.66 -20.68
CA GLY A 481 2.55 -18.99 -19.44
C GLY A 481 3.48 -17.84 -19.04
N SER A 482 4.37 -17.37 -19.92
CA SER A 482 5.27 -16.25 -19.64
C SER A 482 4.51 -14.91 -19.63
N GLU A 483 4.70 -14.12 -18.57
CA GLU A 483 4.17 -12.76 -18.47
C GLU A 483 4.82 -11.86 -19.54
N GLN A 484 4.02 -11.10 -20.27
CA GLN A 484 4.50 -10.17 -21.30
C GLN A 484 4.24 -8.71 -20.92
N LEU A 485 3.09 -8.42 -20.32
CA LEU A 485 2.70 -7.08 -19.92
C LEU A 485 1.90 -7.11 -18.63
N ALA A 486 2.12 -6.09 -17.82
CA ALA A 486 1.25 -5.72 -16.71
C ALA A 486 0.75 -4.30 -16.90
N PHE A 487 -0.53 -4.07 -16.60
CA PHE A 487 -1.22 -2.80 -16.71
C PHE A 487 -1.93 -2.51 -15.39
N PHE A 488 -1.70 -1.32 -14.84
CA PHE A 488 -2.36 -0.83 -13.64
C PHE A 488 -3.20 0.41 -13.99
N PRO A 489 -4.53 0.27 -14.04
CA PRO A 489 -5.45 1.40 -14.12
C PRO A 489 -5.76 1.94 -12.72
N HIS A 490 -5.52 3.23 -12.48
CA HIS A 490 -5.94 3.88 -11.25
C HIS A 490 -7.47 4.07 -11.23
N THR A 491 -8.05 4.02 -10.03
CA THR A 491 -9.48 4.28 -9.78
C THR A 491 -9.94 5.71 -10.12
N ASP A 492 -9.03 6.65 -10.34
CA ASP A 492 -9.40 8.03 -10.72
C ASP A 492 -9.76 8.15 -12.21
N GLY A 493 -9.59 7.05 -12.97
CA GLY A 493 -9.93 6.97 -14.39
C GLY A 493 -9.01 7.77 -15.31
N ARG A 494 -7.95 8.38 -14.78
CA ARG A 494 -6.99 9.19 -15.55
C ARG A 494 -5.61 8.57 -15.52
N ARG A 495 -5.11 8.24 -14.34
CA ARG A 495 -3.77 7.68 -14.17
C ARG A 495 -3.74 6.19 -14.51
N TRP A 496 -2.71 5.80 -15.23
CA TRP A 496 -2.40 4.42 -15.53
C TRP A 496 -0.91 4.25 -15.83
N VAL A 497 -0.40 3.04 -15.63
CA VAL A 497 0.95 2.64 -16.04
C VAL A 497 0.92 1.21 -16.56
N MET A 498 1.69 0.96 -17.61
CA MET A 498 1.89 -0.36 -18.20
C MET A 498 3.39 -0.64 -18.27
N TRP A 499 3.80 -1.88 -18.01
CA TRP A 499 5.21 -2.26 -18.03
C TRP A 499 5.42 -3.71 -18.48
N THR A 500 6.62 -3.97 -19.02
CA THR A 500 7.13 -5.32 -19.28
C THR A 500 7.85 -5.87 -18.04
N PRO A 501 8.05 -7.19 -17.91
CA PRO A 501 8.84 -7.75 -16.80
C PRO A 501 10.29 -7.23 -16.71
N ALA A 502 10.86 -6.75 -17.82
CA ALA A 502 12.18 -6.13 -17.85
C ALA A 502 12.16 -4.65 -17.40
N GLY A 503 10.98 -4.04 -17.35
CA GLY A 503 10.71 -2.71 -16.83
C GLY A 503 10.61 -1.59 -17.85
N ASP A 504 10.57 -1.91 -19.14
CA ASP A 504 10.10 -0.96 -20.16
C ASP A 504 8.67 -0.58 -19.82
N PHE A 505 8.36 0.72 -19.84
CA PHE A 505 7.08 1.22 -19.39
C PHE A 505 6.50 2.31 -20.27
N ALA A 506 5.19 2.45 -20.19
CA ALA A 506 4.41 3.56 -20.70
C ALA A 506 3.43 3.98 -19.60
N ALA A 507 3.10 5.25 -19.54
CA ALA A 507 2.22 5.78 -18.52
C ALA A 507 1.50 7.03 -19.01
N SER A 508 0.30 7.26 -18.48
CA SER A 508 -0.32 8.58 -18.44
C SER A 508 0.52 9.55 -17.59
N PRO A 509 0.35 10.87 -17.71
CA PRO A 509 0.94 11.84 -16.78
C PRO A 509 0.65 11.49 -15.31
N GLY A 510 1.72 11.35 -14.51
CA GLY A 510 1.65 10.98 -13.09
C GLY A 510 1.46 9.49 -12.81
N GLY A 511 1.23 8.67 -13.84
CA GLY A 511 1.13 7.21 -13.72
C GLY A 511 2.48 6.55 -13.48
N GLU A 512 3.57 7.16 -13.95
CA GLU A 512 4.95 6.72 -13.75
C GLU A 512 5.42 6.73 -12.29
N ASN A 513 4.63 7.30 -11.38
CA ASN A 513 4.89 7.26 -9.93
C ASN A 513 4.13 6.13 -9.22
N LEU A 514 3.26 5.39 -9.94
CA LEU A 514 2.46 4.28 -9.39
C LEU A 514 3.24 2.96 -9.34
N VAL A 515 4.42 2.91 -9.95
CA VAL A 515 5.31 1.75 -9.98
C VAL A 515 6.75 2.22 -9.76
N GLY A 516 7.55 1.38 -9.11
CA GLY A 516 8.98 1.63 -8.95
C GLY A 516 9.80 0.36 -8.74
N TRP A 517 11.10 0.50 -8.89
CA TRP A 517 12.08 -0.54 -8.61
C TRP A 517 12.37 -0.60 -7.11
N GLN A 518 12.05 -1.73 -6.50
CA GLN A 518 12.57 -2.11 -5.20
C GLN A 518 13.96 -2.75 -5.37
N VAL A 519 14.94 -2.24 -4.62
CA VAL A 519 16.32 -2.74 -4.61
C VAL A 519 16.70 -3.15 -3.19
N ASP A 520 16.85 -4.47 -2.98
CA ASP A 520 17.21 -5.01 -1.67
C ASP A 520 18.67 -4.69 -1.30
N ARG A 521 18.91 -4.43 -0.01
CA ARG A 521 20.20 -3.96 0.52
C ARG A 521 20.88 -4.94 1.48
N GLY A 522 20.50 -6.21 1.39
CA GLY A 522 20.88 -7.25 2.34
C GLY A 522 19.87 -7.39 3.48
N SER A 523 20.00 -8.47 4.24
CA SER A 523 18.97 -8.90 5.19
C SER A 523 18.76 -7.98 6.39
N ALA A 524 19.74 -7.15 6.73
CA ALA A 524 19.68 -6.22 7.87
C ALA A 524 19.37 -4.77 7.48
N GLN A 525 18.98 -4.51 6.23
CA GLN A 525 18.71 -3.16 5.72
C GLN A 525 17.36 -3.13 4.99
N ALA A 526 16.61 -2.05 5.19
CA ALA A 526 15.40 -1.81 4.42
C ALA A 526 15.76 -1.63 2.93
N ALA A 527 14.91 -2.15 2.05
CA ALA A 527 15.08 -2.01 0.61
C ALA A 527 14.83 -0.57 0.15
N ASP A 528 15.55 -0.16 -0.88
CA ASP A 528 15.30 1.11 -1.55
C ASP A 528 14.14 0.99 -2.52
N PHE A 529 13.50 2.12 -2.80
CA PHE A 529 12.46 2.21 -3.80
C PHE A 529 12.70 3.41 -4.72
N TYR A 530 12.75 3.16 -6.02
CA TYR A 530 12.97 4.18 -7.05
C TYR A 530 11.77 4.18 -8.01
N PRO A 531 10.92 5.21 -8.03
CA PRO A 531 9.84 5.31 -9.00
C PRO A 531 10.35 5.16 -10.43
N VAL A 532 9.59 4.51 -11.33
CA VAL A 532 10.04 4.32 -12.72
C VAL A 532 10.24 5.65 -13.45
N SER A 533 9.60 6.73 -12.97
CA SER A 533 9.84 8.11 -13.42
C SER A 533 11.30 8.54 -13.37
N ARG A 534 12.12 7.96 -12.49
CA ARG A 534 13.57 8.25 -12.39
C ARG A 534 14.39 7.65 -13.53
N PHE A 535 13.83 6.72 -14.30
CA PHE A 535 14.54 6.02 -15.38
C PHE A 535 13.85 6.21 -16.74
N ARG A 536 13.13 7.33 -16.90
CA ARG A 536 12.35 7.63 -18.09
C ARG A 536 13.20 7.59 -19.37
N THR A 537 14.41 8.14 -19.35
CA THR A 537 15.34 8.17 -20.49
C THR A 537 15.54 6.78 -21.09
N ASP A 538 15.72 5.78 -20.23
CA ASP A 538 16.13 4.45 -20.64
C ASP A 538 14.99 3.45 -20.77
N TYR A 539 13.88 3.64 -20.04
CA TYR A 539 12.80 2.64 -19.97
C TYR A 539 11.43 3.17 -20.41
N TYR A 540 11.24 4.46 -20.65
CA TYR A 540 9.97 4.92 -21.23
C TYR A 540 9.94 4.58 -22.72
N ARG A 541 9.12 3.59 -23.09
CA ARG A 541 9.07 2.97 -24.43
C ARG A 541 7.62 2.72 -24.90
N PRO A 542 6.77 3.74 -24.99
CA PRO A 542 5.38 3.58 -25.43
C PRO A 542 5.26 2.90 -26.81
N GLU A 543 6.20 3.16 -27.72
CA GLU A 543 6.29 2.55 -29.05
C GLU A 543 6.51 1.04 -29.03
N VAL A 544 7.30 0.54 -28.07
CA VAL A 544 7.50 -0.92 -27.88
C VAL A 544 6.24 -1.52 -27.28
N LEU A 545 5.72 -0.90 -26.21
CA LEU A 545 4.59 -1.43 -25.45
C LEU A 545 3.31 -1.55 -26.28
N ALA A 546 3.06 -0.58 -27.19
CA ALA A 546 1.92 -0.62 -28.11
C ALA A 546 1.96 -1.81 -29.09
N GLU A 547 3.15 -2.33 -29.39
CA GLU A 547 3.37 -3.40 -30.38
C GLU A 547 3.47 -4.80 -29.77
N VAL A 548 3.62 -4.94 -28.44
CA VAL A 548 3.81 -6.25 -27.78
C VAL A 548 2.73 -7.25 -28.16
N ILE A 549 1.47 -6.84 -28.12
CA ILE A 549 0.35 -7.73 -28.45
C ILE A 549 0.31 -8.04 -29.95
N GLY A 550 0.52 -7.03 -30.80
CA GLY A 550 0.50 -7.18 -32.26
C GLY A 550 1.62 -8.10 -32.78
N LYS A 551 2.84 -7.96 -32.24
CA LYS A 551 4.03 -8.72 -32.63
C LYS A 551 4.15 -10.09 -31.93
N GLY A 552 3.29 -10.39 -30.97
CA GLY A 552 3.25 -11.69 -30.30
C GLY A 552 4.22 -11.85 -29.13
N GLY A 553 4.67 -10.76 -28.51
CA GLY A 553 5.49 -10.77 -27.31
C GLY A 553 6.53 -9.64 -27.26
N VAL A 554 7.08 -9.41 -26.07
CA VAL A 554 8.04 -8.32 -25.78
C VAL A 554 9.30 -8.47 -26.65
N ALA A 555 9.84 -9.67 -26.76
CA ALA A 555 11.04 -9.93 -27.56
C ALA A 555 10.84 -9.58 -29.04
N ALA A 556 9.67 -9.91 -29.61
CA ALA A 556 9.36 -9.62 -31.01
C ALA A 556 9.10 -8.11 -31.24
N ALA A 557 8.46 -7.44 -30.28
CA ALA A 557 8.27 -5.99 -30.34
C ALA A 557 9.60 -5.22 -30.28
N LEU A 558 10.49 -5.61 -29.37
CA LEU A 558 11.83 -5.01 -29.25
C LEU A 558 12.66 -5.22 -30.54
N ALA A 559 12.60 -6.41 -31.14
CA ALA A 559 13.31 -6.71 -32.38
C ALA A 559 12.81 -5.91 -33.60
N ALA A 560 11.58 -5.37 -33.53
CA ALA A 560 10.99 -4.58 -34.60
C ALA A 560 11.38 -3.09 -34.55
N VAL A 561 11.98 -2.62 -33.44
CA VAL A 561 12.45 -1.23 -33.29
C VAL A 561 13.89 -1.10 -33.81
N PRO A 562 14.22 -0.05 -34.60
CA PRO A 562 15.58 0.15 -35.11
C PRO A 562 16.67 0.10 -34.02
N ALA A 563 17.80 -0.53 -34.33
CA ALA A 563 18.88 -0.89 -33.40
C ALA A 563 19.64 0.29 -32.75
N THR A 564 19.21 1.54 -32.92
CA THR A 564 19.85 2.74 -32.36
C THR A 564 19.67 2.90 -30.84
N ALA A 565 19.01 1.96 -30.17
CA ALA A 565 18.74 1.98 -28.73
C ALA A 565 19.12 0.67 -28.01
N ALA A 566 20.18 -0.02 -28.46
CA ALA A 566 20.69 -1.20 -27.76
C ALA A 566 21.16 -0.81 -26.35
N ARG A 567 20.52 -1.39 -25.33
CA ARG A 567 20.77 -1.13 -23.91
C ARG A 567 20.98 -2.45 -23.16
N PRO A 568 21.72 -2.48 -22.05
CA PRO A 568 21.68 -3.62 -21.13
C PRO A 568 20.24 -4.02 -20.78
N THR A 569 19.95 -5.28 -21.07
CA THR A 569 18.62 -5.90 -20.93
C THR A 569 18.46 -6.53 -19.54
N GLY A 570 17.29 -6.33 -18.94
CA GLY A 570 16.91 -6.99 -17.69
C GLY A 570 17.07 -6.12 -16.45
N SER A 571 16.41 -6.53 -15.36
CA SER A 571 16.29 -5.76 -14.12
C SER A 571 17.62 -5.46 -13.43
N GLN A 572 18.67 -6.24 -13.68
CA GLN A 572 20.01 -6.03 -13.11
C GLN A 572 20.66 -4.74 -13.60
N ALA A 573 20.37 -4.31 -14.83
CA ALA A 573 20.91 -3.09 -15.42
C ALA A 573 20.55 -1.84 -14.62
N ILE A 574 19.45 -1.88 -13.84
CA ILE A 574 19.05 -0.74 -13.01
C ILE A 574 20.10 -0.40 -11.94
N LEU A 575 20.85 -1.40 -11.44
CA LEU A 575 21.84 -1.23 -10.38
C LEU A 575 23.01 -0.34 -10.82
N GLU A 576 23.29 -0.29 -12.11
CA GLU A 576 24.39 0.47 -12.71
C GLU A 576 24.05 1.95 -12.92
N ILE A 577 22.76 2.30 -12.83
CA ILE A 577 22.23 3.65 -13.12
C ILE A 577 21.39 4.21 -11.98
N LEU A 578 21.65 3.78 -10.74
CA LEU A 578 20.88 4.27 -9.60
C LEU A 578 21.19 5.74 -9.30
N PRO A 579 20.17 6.59 -9.13
CA PRO A 579 20.35 7.89 -8.49
C PRO A 579 20.63 7.70 -6.99
N PRO A 580 21.01 8.76 -6.25
CA PRO A 580 21.16 8.69 -4.81
C PRO A 580 19.81 8.44 -4.12
N THR A 581 19.84 8.15 -2.81
CA THR A 581 18.66 8.23 -1.94
C THR A 581 18.84 9.35 -0.92
N VAL A 582 17.75 10.01 -0.53
CA VAL A 582 17.74 11.05 0.49
C VAL A 582 16.71 10.71 1.56
N ARG A 583 17.04 10.96 2.84
CA ARG A 583 16.13 10.76 3.99
C ARG A 583 16.33 11.90 4.99
N ILE A 584 15.24 12.38 5.58
CA ILE A 584 15.28 13.38 6.65
C ILE A 584 15.38 12.63 7.97
N LEU A 585 16.48 12.83 8.71
CA LEU A 585 16.74 12.21 10.01
C LEU A 585 16.20 13.07 11.16
N SER A 586 16.24 14.40 10.97
CA SER A 586 15.65 15.34 11.92
C SER A 586 15.33 16.68 11.24
N PRO A 587 14.37 17.44 11.79
CA PRO A 587 13.47 17.05 12.87
C PRO A 587 12.40 16.05 12.38
N ASP A 588 11.68 15.42 13.31
CA ASP A 588 10.65 14.45 12.97
C ASP A 588 9.50 15.09 12.17
N ALA A 589 8.77 14.25 11.42
CA ALA A 589 7.86 14.57 10.32
C ALA A 589 6.77 15.64 10.59
N LEU A 590 6.59 16.06 11.85
CA LEU A 590 5.71 17.14 12.28
C LEU A 590 6.46 18.03 13.28
N THR A 591 7.02 19.12 12.79
CA THR A 591 7.70 20.11 13.63
C THR A 591 6.93 21.41 13.68
N VAL A 592 6.78 21.97 14.89
CA VAL A 592 6.30 23.34 15.08
C VAL A 592 7.50 24.26 15.24
N THR A 593 7.67 25.23 14.35
CA THR A 593 8.77 26.21 14.43
C THR A 593 8.25 27.65 14.42
N LYS A 594 8.85 28.48 15.28
CA LYS A 594 8.62 29.93 15.33
C LYS A 594 9.54 30.71 14.38
N GLY A 595 10.61 30.10 13.88
CA GLY A 595 11.64 30.76 13.04
C GLY A 595 11.28 30.84 11.56
N GLY A 596 11.98 31.69 10.80
CA GLY A 596 11.93 31.76 9.33
C GLY A 596 12.83 30.73 8.62
N GLU A 597 13.53 29.89 9.38
CA GLU A 597 14.44 28.86 8.88
C GLU A 597 14.29 27.60 9.75
N ILE A 598 14.52 26.44 9.13
CA ILE A 598 14.64 25.15 9.80
C ILE A 598 15.96 24.48 9.39
N LYS A 599 16.65 23.90 10.37
CA LYS A 599 17.85 23.11 10.13
C LYS A 599 17.49 21.64 10.06
N LEU A 600 17.69 21.03 8.90
CA LEU A 600 17.42 19.62 8.67
C LEU A 600 18.71 18.81 8.81
N VAL A 601 18.65 17.64 9.43
CA VAL A 601 19.72 16.63 9.31
C VAL A 601 19.26 15.63 8.26
N VAL A 602 20.01 15.53 7.16
CA VAL A 602 19.61 14.78 5.97
C VAL A 602 20.65 13.72 5.67
N ALA A 603 20.25 12.45 5.61
CA ALA A 603 21.09 11.37 5.11
C ALA A 603 21.00 11.31 3.59
N VAL A 604 22.16 11.32 2.92
CA VAL A 604 22.30 11.08 1.49
C VAL A 604 23.18 9.85 1.30
N ARG A 605 22.64 8.85 0.61
CA ARG A 605 23.39 7.66 0.20
C ARG A 605 23.55 7.63 -1.30
N SER A 606 24.76 7.35 -1.76
CA SER A 606 25.09 7.28 -3.18
C SER A 606 25.62 5.91 -3.57
N PRO A 607 25.34 5.46 -4.81
CA PRO A 607 25.98 4.27 -5.34
C PRO A 607 27.49 4.48 -5.52
N GLU A 608 28.22 3.37 -5.50
CA GLU A 608 29.67 3.37 -5.69
C GLU A 608 30.03 3.91 -7.08
N GLY A 609 31.01 4.81 -7.18
CA GLY A 609 31.40 5.45 -8.45
C GLY A 609 30.42 6.50 -9.00
N ALA A 610 29.37 6.84 -8.25
CA ALA A 610 28.39 7.86 -8.64
C ALA A 610 27.93 8.71 -7.42
N PRO A 611 28.85 9.47 -6.80
CA PRO A 611 28.56 10.28 -5.62
C PRO A 611 27.52 11.36 -5.90
N ALA A 612 26.76 11.73 -4.87
CA ALA A 612 25.87 12.89 -4.95
C ALA A 612 26.69 14.18 -5.18
N THR A 613 26.22 15.01 -6.10
CA THR A 613 26.84 16.27 -6.47
C THR A 613 26.04 17.48 -6.00
N GLN A 614 24.73 17.33 -5.81
CA GLN A 614 23.83 18.43 -5.44
C GLN A 614 22.71 17.95 -4.51
N LEU A 615 22.27 18.86 -3.62
CA LEU A 615 20.99 18.79 -2.92
C LEU A 615 20.07 19.91 -3.44
N ARG A 616 18.79 19.59 -3.61
CA ARG A 616 17.73 20.55 -3.98
C ARG A 616 16.57 20.44 -3.02
N ALA A 617 15.93 21.56 -2.71
CA ALA A 617 14.72 21.59 -1.90
C ALA A 617 13.59 22.35 -2.61
N ARG A 618 12.36 21.87 -2.47
CA ARG A 618 11.15 22.63 -2.76
C ARG A 618 10.39 22.86 -1.47
N VAL A 619 9.93 24.09 -1.24
CA VAL A 619 9.05 24.44 -0.12
C VAL A 619 7.73 24.94 -0.71
N ASN A 620 6.63 24.25 -0.38
CA ASN A 620 5.29 24.52 -0.95
C ASN A 620 5.32 24.57 -2.49
N GLY A 621 6.08 23.66 -3.11
CA GLY A 621 6.24 23.56 -4.57
C GLY A 621 7.25 24.52 -5.20
N GLN A 622 7.77 25.51 -4.46
CA GLN A 622 8.76 26.45 -4.97
C GLN A 622 10.18 25.94 -4.72
N LEU A 623 11.01 25.90 -5.76
CA LEU A 623 12.44 25.59 -5.62
C LEU A 623 13.12 26.68 -4.78
N ILE A 624 13.90 26.27 -3.79
CA ILE A 624 14.72 27.18 -2.99
C ILE A 624 16.20 26.91 -3.24
N ALA A 625 17.01 27.95 -3.15
CA ALA A 625 18.46 27.81 -3.22
C ALA A 625 18.98 27.15 -1.93
N LEU A 626 19.79 26.11 -2.08
CA LEU A 626 20.53 25.49 -0.98
C LEU A 626 22.04 25.77 -1.16
N PRO A 627 22.82 25.80 -0.06
CA PRO A 627 24.27 25.84 -0.16
C PRO A 627 24.81 24.65 -0.98
N ALA A 628 25.98 24.83 -1.59
CA ALA A 628 26.65 23.75 -2.31
C ALA A 628 26.90 22.56 -1.37
N LEU A 629 26.70 21.33 -1.87
CA LEU A 629 26.81 20.11 -1.05
C LEU A 629 28.18 20.01 -0.35
N SER A 630 29.25 20.42 -1.02
CA SER A 630 30.61 20.45 -0.49
C SER A 630 30.83 21.47 0.64
N SER A 631 29.96 22.47 0.77
CA SER A 631 30.04 23.50 1.82
C SER A 631 29.24 23.14 3.07
N LEU A 632 28.35 22.15 2.99
CA LEU A 632 27.52 21.74 4.11
C LEU A 632 28.33 20.94 5.13
N ARG A 633 28.06 21.18 6.41
CA ARG A 633 28.63 20.36 7.49
C ARG A 633 28.14 18.92 7.32
N SER A 634 29.07 17.97 7.25
CA SER A 634 28.77 16.57 7.03
C SER A 634 29.45 15.65 8.04
N SER A 635 28.87 14.47 8.24
CA SER A 635 29.45 13.38 9.02
C SER A 635 29.14 12.04 8.35
N ARG A 636 30.05 11.08 8.48
CA ARG A 636 29.77 9.70 8.03
C ARG A 636 28.71 9.07 8.92
N THR A 637 27.81 8.33 8.30
CA THR A 637 26.88 7.47 9.03
C THR A 637 27.48 6.07 9.19
N GLY A 638 26.85 5.21 10.00
CA GLY A 638 27.21 3.78 10.08
C GLY A 638 26.87 2.98 8.80
N ASN A 639 26.13 3.57 7.86
CA ASN A 639 25.71 2.91 6.62
C ASN A 639 26.74 3.14 5.49
N ARG A 640 27.05 2.08 4.74
CA ARG A 640 27.98 2.16 3.60
C ARG A 640 27.47 3.15 2.55
N GLY A 641 28.35 4.06 2.11
CA GLY A 641 28.07 5.04 1.06
C GLY A 641 27.11 6.17 1.49
N GLU A 642 26.80 6.30 2.78
CA GLU A 642 25.84 7.27 3.30
C GLU A 642 26.52 8.28 4.23
N SER A 643 26.25 9.56 3.98
CA SER A 643 26.70 10.69 4.80
C SER A 643 25.50 11.52 5.23
N SER A 644 25.54 12.08 6.43
CA SER A 644 24.54 13.02 6.92
C SER A 644 25.03 14.46 6.73
N TYR A 645 24.12 15.36 6.37
CA TYR A 645 24.37 16.77 6.11
C TYR A 645 23.43 17.63 6.95
N GLU A 646 23.94 18.73 7.50
CA GLU A 646 23.10 19.77 8.12
C GLU A 646 22.67 20.78 7.04
N VAL A 647 21.39 20.76 6.66
CA VAL A 647 20.83 21.56 5.56
C VAL A 647 19.93 22.66 6.12
N PRO A 648 20.29 23.95 5.96
CA PRO A 648 19.39 25.05 6.29
C PRO A 648 18.32 25.20 5.20
N VAL A 649 17.06 25.34 5.60
CA VAL A 649 15.91 25.52 4.72
C VAL A 649 15.09 26.72 5.20
N SER A 650 14.98 27.74 4.35
CA SER A 650 14.12 28.89 4.62
C SER A 650 12.64 28.52 4.52
N LEU A 651 11.83 29.00 5.45
CA LEU A 651 10.41 28.67 5.58
C LEU A 651 9.50 29.89 5.42
N PRO A 652 8.37 29.75 4.70
CA PRO A 652 7.34 30.78 4.63
C PRO A 652 6.63 30.96 5.99
N PRO A 653 5.91 32.08 6.21
CA PRO A 653 5.18 32.35 7.46
C PRO A 653 3.93 31.46 7.67
N ILE A 654 3.65 30.52 6.75
CA ILE A 654 2.56 29.55 6.80
C ILE A 654 3.10 28.14 6.99
N ASP A 655 2.22 27.15 7.12
CA ASP A 655 2.60 25.73 7.04
C ASP A 655 3.42 25.46 5.78
N ALA A 656 4.45 24.63 5.94
CA ALA A 656 5.43 24.37 4.91
C ALA A 656 5.57 22.87 4.65
N HIS A 657 5.44 22.49 3.39
CA HIS A 657 5.73 21.15 2.90
C HIS A 657 7.06 21.19 2.14
N ILE A 658 8.07 20.54 2.72
CA ILE A 658 9.44 20.51 2.21
C ILE A 658 9.63 19.19 1.45
N LEU A 659 10.14 19.27 0.22
CA LEU A 659 10.60 18.14 -0.57
C LEU A 659 12.09 18.29 -0.82
N LEU A 660 12.89 17.30 -0.42
CA LEU A 660 14.33 17.25 -0.62
C LEU A 660 14.71 16.20 -1.66
N PHE A 661 15.70 16.52 -2.48
CA PHE A 661 16.23 15.66 -3.54
C PHE A 661 17.76 15.72 -3.52
N ALA A 662 18.40 14.61 -3.88
CA ALA A 662 19.82 14.53 -4.15
C ALA A 662 20.06 14.12 -5.62
N GLU A 663 21.13 14.61 -6.23
CA GLU A 663 21.44 14.34 -7.65
C GLU A 663 22.83 13.73 -7.80
N ASN A 664 22.98 12.82 -8.76
CA ASN A 664 24.28 12.36 -9.27
C ASN A 664 24.24 12.28 -10.81
N LYS A 665 25.29 11.73 -11.41
CA LYS A 665 25.40 11.56 -12.88
C LYS A 665 24.29 10.70 -13.53
N HIS A 666 23.57 9.89 -12.75
CA HIS A 666 22.50 9.02 -13.23
C HIS A 666 21.10 9.62 -13.06
N GLY A 667 20.94 10.62 -12.19
CA GLY A 667 19.71 11.37 -12.07
C GLY A 667 19.41 11.86 -10.66
N VAL A 668 18.12 12.12 -10.43
CA VAL A 668 17.58 12.69 -9.20
C VAL A 668 17.01 11.58 -8.32
N SER A 669 17.27 11.65 -7.02
CA SER A 669 16.71 10.73 -6.02
C SER A 669 15.18 10.75 -5.99
N PRO A 670 14.54 9.72 -5.43
CA PRO A 670 13.23 9.88 -4.83
C PRO A 670 13.24 11.02 -3.81
N GLU A 671 12.11 11.71 -3.64
CA GLU A 671 11.97 12.77 -2.65
C GLU A 671 11.96 12.26 -1.20
N ALA A 672 12.53 13.04 -0.30
CA ALA A 672 12.19 12.99 1.12
C ALA A 672 11.27 14.17 1.45
N ALA A 673 10.18 13.90 2.16
CA ALA A 673 9.17 14.90 2.51
C ALA A 673 9.16 15.21 4.01
N LEU A 674 8.92 16.47 4.36
CA LEU A 674 8.69 16.93 5.74
C LEU A 674 7.60 18.00 5.77
N THR A 675 6.62 17.82 6.64
CA THR A 675 5.59 18.82 6.90
C THR A 675 5.93 19.59 8.18
N VAL A 676 5.98 20.91 8.07
CA VAL A 676 6.22 21.84 9.17
C VAL A 676 4.96 22.65 9.40
N LYS A 677 4.42 22.60 10.61
CA LYS A 677 3.24 23.38 11.01
C LYS A 677 3.67 24.66 11.71
N ARG A 678 2.99 25.76 11.45
CA ARG A 678 3.13 27.00 12.22
C ARG A 678 2.28 26.89 13.51
N PRO A 679 2.73 27.46 14.63
CA PRO A 679 1.87 27.57 15.80
C PRO A 679 0.65 28.42 15.45
N SER A 680 -0.56 27.91 15.68
CA SER A 680 -1.76 28.74 15.68
C SER A 680 -1.69 29.72 16.87
N GLU A 681 -1.86 31.02 16.64
CA GLU A 681 -2.12 31.94 17.73
C GLU A 681 -3.43 31.52 18.42
N PRO A 682 -3.52 31.52 19.76
CA PRO A 682 -4.75 31.19 20.46
C PRO A 682 -5.80 32.24 20.09
N ILE A 683 -6.86 31.80 19.39
CA ILE A 683 -8.05 32.61 19.15
C ILE A 683 -8.60 32.99 20.53
N ALA A 684 -8.67 34.30 20.81
CA ALA A 684 -9.28 34.81 22.02
C ALA A 684 -10.71 34.26 22.13
N LYS A 685 -11.06 33.73 23.31
CA LYS A 685 -12.41 33.24 23.61
C LYS A 685 -13.41 34.38 23.38
N GLU A 686 -14.25 34.29 22.35
CA GLU A 686 -15.46 35.10 22.31
C GLU A 686 -16.52 34.50 23.27
N PRO A 687 -17.33 35.35 23.92
CA PRO A 687 -18.27 34.90 24.94
C PRO A 687 -19.42 34.10 24.31
N THR A 688 -19.77 33.02 24.98
CA THR A 688 -20.98 32.24 24.79
C THR A 688 -22.22 33.08 25.05
N ASP A 689 -23.08 33.28 24.06
CA ASP A 689 -24.52 33.07 24.18
C ASP A 689 -25.29 33.23 22.84
N SER A 690 -26.32 32.37 22.69
CA SER A 690 -27.50 32.50 21.82
C SER A 690 -27.48 31.91 20.37
N PRO A 691 -28.65 31.45 19.85
CA PRO A 691 -28.81 30.06 19.41
C PRO A 691 -28.99 29.81 17.90
N ILE A 692 -28.96 28.52 17.59
CA ILE A 692 -29.00 27.80 16.31
C ILE A 692 -30.02 28.34 15.29
N ALA A 693 -29.58 28.50 14.02
CA ALA A 693 -30.43 28.40 12.84
C ALA A 693 -29.71 27.68 11.67
N SER A 694 -30.41 26.65 11.17
CA SER A 694 -30.36 25.91 9.90
C SER A 694 -29.15 25.95 8.95
N ALA A 695 -28.81 24.73 8.50
CA ALA A 695 -27.91 24.38 7.41
C ALA A 695 -28.10 25.17 6.11
N GLY A 696 -26.98 25.69 5.60
CA GLY A 696 -26.78 26.23 4.26
C GLY A 696 -25.29 26.14 3.91
N GLN A 697 -25.00 25.81 2.66
CA GLN A 697 -23.67 25.57 2.09
C GLN A 697 -22.60 26.60 2.52
N PRO A 698 -21.32 26.22 2.70
CA PRO A 698 -20.28 27.17 3.00
C PRO A 698 -19.94 28.02 1.77
N ASN A 699 -20.51 29.21 1.69
CA ASN A 699 -19.95 30.31 0.91
C ASN A 699 -18.75 30.88 1.66
N SER A 700 -17.62 30.93 0.96
CA SER A 700 -16.37 31.54 1.38
C SER A 700 -16.54 33.05 1.58
N ALA A 701 -16.36 33.54 2.80
CA ALA A 701 -16.10 34.94 3.09
C ALA A 701 -14.65 35.10 3.55
N ALA A 702 -13.96 36.01 2.88
CA ALA A 702 -12.51 36.17 2.85
C ALA A 702 -11.90 36.54 4.21
N ALA A 703 -11.01 35.67 4.71
CA ALA A 703 -9.79 36.15 5.35
C ALA A 703 -8.91 36.74 4.24
N ALA A 704 -8.30 37.90 4.45
CA ALA A 704 -7.36 38.53 3.51
C ALA A 704 -6.16 37.59 3.29
N GLY A 705 -6.33 36.65 2.35
CA GLY A 705 -5.44 35.53 2.12
C GLY A 705 -4.37 35.90 1.11
N VAL A 706 -3.13 35.61 1.46
CA VAL A 706 -2.04 35.49 0.49
C VAL A 706 -2.49 34.50 -0.59
N ASP A 707 -2.44 34.90 -1.86
CA ASP A 707 -2.80 34.04 -2.98
C ASP A 707 -1.89 32.80 -3.02
N LEU A 708 -2.47 31.64 -2.68
CA LEU A 708 -1.81 30.34 -2.56
C LEU A 708 -1.66 29.60 -3.90
N ARG A 709 -2.15 30.16 -5.01
CA ARG A 709 -2.02 29.50 -6.30
C ARG A 709 -0.55 29.42 -6.72
N PRO A 710 -0.11 28.30 -7.32
CA PRO A 710 1.29 28.15 -7.73
C PRO A 710 1.64 29.13 -8.86
N ASN A 711 2.93 29.47 -8.98
CA ASN A 711 3.43 30.12 -10.20
C ASN A 711 3.73 29.03 -11.23
N LEU A 712 3.28 29.22 -12.48
CA LEU A 712 3.64 28.38 -13.61
C LEU A 712 4.74 29.05 -14.42
N TYR A 713 5.80 28.30 -14.74
CA TYR A 713 6.81 28.71 -15.69
C TYR A 713 6.72 27.76 -16.89
N VAL A 714 6.57 28.31 -18.09
CA VAL A 714 6.44 27.54 -19.34
C VAL A 714 7.58 27.92 -20.27
N LEU A 715 8.42 26.95 -20.63
CA LEU A 715 9.29 27.04 -21.79
C LEU A 715 8.61 26.31 -22.94
N ALA A 716 8.06 27.06 -23.90
CA ALA A 716 7.40 26.50 -25.08
C ALA A 716 8.34 26.61 -26.27
N ILE A 717 8.67 25.48 -26.89
CA ILE A 717 9.59 25.42 -28.04
C ILE A 717 8.84 24.77 -29.21
N GLY A 718 8.85 25.42 -30.36
CA GLY A 718 8.23 24.89 -31.57
C GLY A 718 9.01 25.27 -32.81
N ILE A 719 9.53 24.27 -33.50
CA ILE A 719 10.36 24.47 -34.69
C ILE A 719 9.62 23.85 -35.86
N SER A 720 9.09 24.69 -36.74
CA SER A 720 8.49 24.27 -37.99
C SER A 720 9.46 24.37 -39.16
N LYS A 721 10.46 25.25 -39.04
CA LYS A 721 11.48 25.50 -40.07
C LYS A 721 12.82 24.88 -39.69
N TYR A 722 12.90 23.55 -39.74
CA TYR A 722 14.19 22.86 -39.60
C TYR A 722 15.10 23.16 -40.80
N GLN A 723 16.40 23.28 -40.54
CA GLN A 723 17.41 23.39 -41.61
C GLN A 723 17.55 22.08 -42.40
N ASP A 724 17.31 20.96 -41.72
CA ASP A 724 17.21 19.65 -42.36
C ASP A 724 15.86 19.53 -43.08
N SER A 725 15.90 19.54 -44.41
CA SER A 725 14.71 19.45 -45.26
C SER A 725 13.98 18.12 -45.18
N SER A 726 14.54 17.10 -44.52
CA SER A 726 13.86 15.82 -44.23
C SER A 726 12.87 15.91 -43.07
N ILE A 727 12.93 16.98 -42.26
CA ILE A 727 12.05 17.19 -41.10
C ILE A 727 11.00 18.24 -41.44
N GLN A 728 9.76 17.81 -41.67
CA GLN A 728 8.62 18.68 -42.00
C GLN A 728 7.61 18.68 -40.85
N LEU A 729 7.69 19.69 -39.98
CA LEU A 729 6.78 19.87 -38.83
C LEU A 729 6.00 21.18 -38.97
N ASP A 730 5.06 21.22 -39.92
CA ASP A 730 4.39 22.45 -40.38
C ASP A 730 3.68 23.26 -39.27
N PHE A 731 3.34 22.64 -38.15
CA PHE A 731 2.54 23.27 -37.09
C PHE A 731 3.26 23.47 -35.76
N ALA A 732 4.45 22.91 -35.54
CA ALA A 732 5.13 22.95 -34.24
C ALA A 732 5.32 24.37 -33.67
N ALA A 733 5.72 25.35 -34.50
CA ALA A 733 5.84 26.75 -34.10
C ALA A 733 4.49 27.36 -33.70
N LYS A 734 3.42 27.03 -34.42
CA LYS A 734 2.05 27.47 -34.13
C LYS A 734 1.53 26.81 -32.85
N ASP A 735 1.67 25.50 -32.70
CA ASP A 735 1.16 24.73 -31.56
C ASP A 735 1.83 25.16 -30.25
N SER A 736 3.15 25.37 -30.26
CA SER A 736 3.86 25.90 -29.10
C SER A 736 3.39 27.32 -28.72
N THR A 737 3.04 28.15 -29.71
CA THR A 737 2.49 29.49 -29.50
C THR A 737 1.09 29.43 -28.90
N ASP A 738 0.22 28.58 -29.44
CA ASP A 738 -1.16 28.41 -28.97
C ASP A 738 -1.18 27.83 -27.55
N LEU A 739 -0.32 26.86 -27.26
CA LEU A 739 -0.17 26.28 -25.93
C LEU A 739 0.39 27.30 -24.92
N ALA A 740 1.39 28.07 -25.31
CA ALA A 740 1.92 29.18 -24.52
C ALA A 740 0.84 30.20 -24.15
N ASN A 741 0.01 30.58 -25.13
CA ASN A 741 -1.09 31.51 -24.94
C ASN A 741 -2.16 30.91 -24.02
N PHE A 742 -2.53 29.64 -24.24
CA PHE A 742 -3.48 28.93 -23.37
C PHE A 742 -3.01 28.94 -21.92
N PHE A 743 -1.76 28.60 -21.63
CA PHE A 743 -1.27 28.63 -20.25
C PHE A 743 -1.27 30.03 -19.66
N LYS A 744 -0.95 31.08 -20.42
CA LYS A 744 -1.07 32.47 -19.93
C LYS A 744 -2.49 32.81 -19.47
N THR A 745 -3.53 32.30 -20.14
CA THR A 745 -4.92 32.54 -19.72
C THR A 745 -5.26 31.94 -18.35
N GLN A 746 -4.42 31.05 -17.83
CA GLN A 746 -4.60 30.43 -16.52
C GLN A 746 -3.99 31.27 -15.37
N GLU A 747 -3.32 32.38 -15.68
CA GLU A 747 -2.87 33.37 -14.69
C GLU A 747 -4.07 34.03 -14.01
N GLY A 748 -4.04 34.10 -12.67
CA GLY A 748 -5.19 34.54 -11.89
C GLY A 748 -6.37 33.54 -11.90
N GLY A 749 -6.20 32.36 -12.51
CA GLY A 749 -7.13 31.24 -12.50
C GLY A 749 -6.59 30.08 -11.64
N LEU A 750 -6.03 29.07 -12.30
CA LEU A 750 -5.35 27.93 -11.65
C LEU A 750 -3.97 28.31 -11.07
N TYR A 751 -3.33 29.34 -11.62
CA TYR A 751 -1.99 29.77 -11.24
C TYR A 751 -2.02 31.23 -10.81
N ARG A 752 -1.22 31.59 -9.80
CA ARG A 752 -1.08 32.99 -9.36
C ARG A 752 -0.41 33.85 -10.42
N LYS A 753 0.62 33.29 -11.06
CA LYS A 753 1.41 33.93 -12.10
C LYS A 753 1.85 32.89 -13.13
N VAL A 754 1.76 33.22 -14.41
CA VAL A 754 2.22 32.37 -15.52
C VAL A 754 3.29 33.12 -16.30
N SER A 755 4.53 32.67 -16.19
CA SER A 755 5.67 33.23 -16.93
C SER A 755 5.99 32.30 -18.10
N VAL A 756 5.95 32.82 -19.32
CA VAL A 756 6.19 32.00 -20.53
C VAL A 756 7.37 32.54 -21.32
N ARG A 757 8.31 31.65 -21.61
CA ARG A 757 9.38 31.84 -22.59
C ARG A 757 9.04 31.00 -23.83
N LEU A 758 8.73 31.68 -24.92
CA LEU A 758 8.35 31.05 -26.19
C LEU A 758 9.51 31.19 -27.18
N LEU A 759 9.99 30.05 -27.70
CA LEU A 759 11.08 29.98 -28.67
C LEU A 759 10.59 29.25 -29.92
N THR A 760 10.38 29.99 -31.01
CA THR A 760 9.90 29.43 -32.28
C THR A 760 10.90 29.58 -33.41
N ASP A 761 11.00 28.55 -34.25
CA ASP A 761 11.86 28.50 -35.44
C ASP A 761 13.29 29.03 -35.15
N GLY A 762 13.74 30.08 -35.86
CA GLY A 762 15.07 30.66 -35.72
C GLY A 762 15.39 31.30 -34.37
N LYS A 763 14.42 31.40 -33.45
CA LYS A 763 14.60 31.82 -32.05
C LYS A 763 14.88 30.65 -31.11
N ALA A 764 14.63 29.41 -31.53
CA ALA A 764 14.94 28.21 -30.75
C ALA A 764 16.41 27.80 -30.92
N ARG A 765 17.33 28.73 -30.65
CA ARG A 765 18.77 28.43 -30.69
C ARG A 765 19.15 27.67 -29.43
N ARG A 766 20.23 26.89 -29.52
CA ARG A 766 20.74 26.08 -28.40
C ARG A 766 20.90 26.91 -27.12
N ASP A 767 21.54 28.08 -27.21
CA ASP A 767 21.80 28.91 -26.03
C ASP A 767 20.51 29.51 -25.44
N ASP A 768 19.56 29.90 -26.29
CA ASP A 768 18.25 30.43 -25.86
C ASP A 768 17.38 29.37 -25.18
N VAL A 769 17.47 28.12 -25.64
CA VAL A 769 16.81 26.96 -25.03
C VAL A 769 17.45 26.62 -23.69
N LEU A 770 18.79 26.61 -23.62
CA LEU A 770 19.53 26.33 -22.39
C LEU A 770 19.31 27.41 -21.32
N ASP A 771 19.23 28.69 -21.70
CA ASP A 771 18.90 29.80 -20.80
C ASP A 771 17.43 29.77 -20.34
N GLY A 772 16.57 29.02 -21.05
CA GLY A 772 15.16 28.83 -20.70
C GLY A 772 14.86 27.65 -19.76
N LEU A 773 15.80 26.70 -19.64
CA LEU A 773 15.72 25.50 -18.79
C LEU A 773 16.34 25.75 -17.42
#